data_AF-A0A016TTK8-F1
#
_entry.id   AF-A0A016TTK8-F1
#
_cell.length_a   1.000
_cell.length_b   1.000
_cell.length_c   1.000
_cell.angle_alpha   90.00
_cell.angle_beta   90.00
_cell.angle_gamma   90.00
#
_symmetry.space_group_name_H-M   'P 1'
#
loop_
_entity.id
_entity.type
_entity.pdbx_description
1 polymer ?
#
loop_
_entity_poly.entity_id
_entity_poly.type
_entity_poly.pdbx_seq_one_letter_code
_entity_poly.pdbx_strand_id
1 'polypeptide(L)'
;MQSPCVSAHERRALSAAVHCTHNSVLARYCSVFYYNILYYASFSLVHFASGSSSRQARFLCGDLGVYVTQMSNPELRQSLVEKIEKLSVTLAKDDYPSDEMLVGRAGFLSGVLWIRTTIDHTLISNDCVQKVLSAMILSGRRYSSQRKSPCPLMYDYHGTEYLGAAHGLAGILQMALGFYDLLSDTEERAVRESADWLMSTQDDEGNFASSVKWIGRERGDDQLVHWCHGAPGVILLCLTMWKRYGDQKYFKAALRCGELIWNKGVLKKGPGICHGVGGNGYALLMLYRACGDEEWLHRARCFALMLLDRNIRAAQRIPDSPFSLFEGLSGALCFLVDLLPENIDKAQFPLGRRKSRQQLMFFAFNRIMLMRPCFSWFGDASSEGMLLLFIFTAILELSKADLPCVQKVYKSTDHNIVCVCNGTYCDDIEPVTKIARGKAVVYVSSLAGKRFQKSTIPVSGDTKTATVEVSVDARQEFQSIIGFGGAFTDSVGINLNSLKESTRQKLLEAYFGKNGIGYNLGRVPIASTDFSTREYSYADVEGDMKMTGFSLTDEDFDYKIPYILTAMNLTGGKIRLFASPWSAPGWMKTNGRMKGGGTLKGKVNGPYYQSYATYLVRFFEEYAKNGIPFWGMTLQNEPTSGALPFYGWQTMLLTATMERDFVKGILGPLFKSNSATKNLKVIALDDNRLSLPRWADIIFNDPEATKYVDGIGVHWYLNFLMPAKVFTTTHNRHPDKFLLATEACAGSTLIHGPVMGDWYRAEEYAEDIITDLNNFVAGWTDWNICLDEQGGPNWVSNFVDSPIIVNASADEFYKQPMFYAMGHFSKFIKMDAVGIATKVEGKQGLIATAVDYEGRRTLVLLNQRDSSEEVQINDLATGHHLYLTLERRSIATVLWDKQ
;
A
#
# COMPACT_ATOMS: atom_id res chain seq x y z
N MET A 1 16.43 -1.46 39.12
CA MET A 1 15.69 -0.20 39.34
C MET A 1 16.64 0.92 38.94
N GLN A 2 16.35 1.68 37.88
CA GLN A 2 17.03 2.94 37.51
C GLN A 2 16.31 3.60 36.31
N SER A 3 15.76 4.80 36.56
CA SER A 3 15.25 5.88 35.68
C SER A 3 14.08 5.64 34.68
N PRO A 4 12.94 6.34 34.86
CA PRO A 4 11.90 6.50 33.86
C PRO A 4 12.02 7.89 33.20
N CYS A 5 12.49 7.88 31.94
CA CYS A 5 12.00 8.69 30.81
C CYS A 5 13.11 9.23 29.90
N VAL A 6 12.75 9.33 28.62
CA VAL A 6 13.62 9.60 27.47
C VAL A 6 13.99 11.08 27.41
N SER A 7 15.19 11.40 26.91
CA SER A 7 15.83 12.73 27.06
C SER A 7 15.15 13.84 26.22
N ALA A 8 15.41 15.10 26.58
CA ALA A 8 14.89 16.28 25.86
C ALA A 8 15.33 16.37 24.40
N HIS A 9 16.42 15.72 24.03
CA HIS A 9 16.98 15.75 22.68
C HIS A 9 16.18 14.87 21.70
N GLU A 10 15.69 13.72 22.15
CA GLU A 10 14.87 12.80 21.36
C GLU A 10 13.45 13.38 21.12
N ARG A 11 12.95 14.23 22.04
CA ARG A 11 11.68 14.96 21.89
C ARG A 11 11.67 15.92 20.70
N ARG A 12 12.79 16.60 20.41
CA ARG A 12 12.91 17.52 19.27
C ARG A 12 13.01 16.78 17.94
N ALA A 13 13.67 15.63 17.91
CA ALA A 13 13.78 14.79 16.72
C ALA A 13 12.41 14.18 16.32
N LEU A 14 11.60 13.77 17.30
CA LEU A 14 10.26 13.22 17.08
C LEU A 14 9.19 14.28 16.75
N SER A 15 9.26 15.47 17.38
CA SER A 15 8.37 16.60 17.02
C SER A 15 8.57 17.02 15.55
N ALA A 16 9.81 17.00 15.06
CA ALA A 16 10.12 17.24 13.65
C ALA A 16 9.62 16.11 12.72
N ALA A 17 9.69 14.84 13.15
CA ALA A 17 9.19 13.71 12.37
C ALA A 17 7.65 13.69 12.23
N VAL A 18 6.92 14.16 13.25
CA VAL A 18 5.44 14.19 13.26
C VAL A 18 4.86 15.28 12.36
N HIS A 19 5.60 16.36 12.08
CA HIS A 19 5.20 17.34 11.06
C HIS A 19 5.21 16.77 9.63
N CYS A 20 5.87 15.63 9.39
CA CYS A 20 5.97 14.99 8.07
C CYS A 20 5.05 13.77 7.87
N THR A 21 4.32 13.29 8.88
CA THR A 21 3.52 12.06 8.77
C THR A 21 2.04 12.30 9.10
N HIS A 22 1.24 12.63 8.09
CA HIS A 22 -0.22 12.60 8.19
C HIS A 22 -0.73 11.15 8.30
N ASN A 23 -1.67 10.90 9.23
CA ASN A 23 -2.73 9.88 9.37
C ASN A 23 -2.61 8.45 8.76
N SER A 24 -1.90 8.22 7.65
CA SER A 24 -1.83 6.96 6.89
C SER A 24 -1.03 5.86 7.59
N VAL A 25 0.04 6.22 8.31
CA VAL A 25 0.87 5.29 9.07
C VAL A 25 0.07 4.66 10.21
N LEU A 26 -0.66 5.47 10.99
CA LEU A 26 -1.52 4.97 12.09
C LEU A 26 -2.68 4.09 11.59
N ALA A 27 -3.33 4.48 10.49
CA ALA A 27 -4.42 3.71 9.87
C ALA A 27 -3.99 2.31 9.43
N ARG A 28 -2.75 2.17 8.94
CA ARG A 28 -2.19 0.89 8.48
C ARG A 28 -1.87 -0.08 9.62
N TYR A 29 -1.53 0.42 10.81
CA TYR A 29 -1.25 -0.44 11.96
C TYR A 29 -2.53 -0.85 12.71
N CYS A 30 -3.55 0.01 12.73
CA CYS A 30 -4.84 -0.32 13.34
C CYS A 30 -5.57 -1.48 12.65
N SER A 31 -5.45 -1.60 11.32
CA SER A 31 -6.09 -2.70 10.55
C SER A 31 -5.45 -4.07 10.82
N VAL A 32 -4.10 -4.12 10.94
CA VAL A 32 -3.33 -5.34 11.27
C VAL A 32 -3.77 -5.95 12.61
N PHE A 33 -4.05 -5.13 13.61
CA PHE A 33 -4.49 -5.62 14.91
C PHE A 33 -6.01 -5.87 14.99
N TYR A 34 -6.82 -5.15 14.19
CA TYR A 34 -8.28 -5.28 14.15
C TYR A 34 -8.76 -6.64 13.60
N TYR A 35 -8.11 -7.16 12.54
CA TYR A 35 -8.48 -8.44 11.93
C TYR A 35 -8.03 -9.66 12.75
N ASN A 36 -6.88 -9.59 13.41
CA ASN A 36 -6.42 -10.61 14.34
C ASN A 36 -7.42 -10.80 15.51
N ILE A 37 -8.05 -9.72 15.97
CA ILE A 37 -9.01 -9.75 17.07
C ILE A 37 -10.37 -10.33 16.65
N LEU A 38 -10.83 -10.04 15.43
CA LEU A 38 -12.07 -10.59 14.87
C LEU A 38 -12.03 -12.12 14.74
N TYR A 39 -10.88 -12.70 14.41
CA TYR A 39 -10.75 -14.14 14.18
C TYR A 39 -10.58 -14.97 15.48
N TYR A 40 -9.95 -14.41 16.51
CA TYR A 40 -9.89 -15.03 17.84
C TYR A 40 -11.23 -14.90 18.61
N ALA A 41 -12.01 -13.82 18.40
CA ALA A 41 -13.34 -13.65 18.99
C ALA A 41 -14.34 -14.72 18.51
N SER A 42 -14.19 -15.21 17.28
CA SER A 42 -15.05 -16.26 16.71
C SER A 42 -14.72 -17.67 17.17
N PHE A 43 -13.55 -17.92 17.78
CA PHE A 43 -13.10 -19.27 18.14
C PHE A 43 -13.30 -19.65 19.62
N SER A 44 -13.60 -18.70 20.53
CA SER A 44 -13.60 -18.95 21.99
C SER A 44 -14.95 -18.79 22.70
N LEU A 45 -16.07 -18.78 21.98
CA LEU A 45 -17.40 -18.52 22.56
C LEU A 45 -18.24 -19.78 22.86
N VAL A 46 -17.61 -20.89 23.22
CA VAL A 46 -18.34 -22.09 23.66
C VAL A 46 -17.77 -22.61 24.98
N HIS A 47 -18.63 -22.54 26.00
CA HIS A 47 -18.49 -22.99 27.40
C HIS A 47 -17.73 -22.05 28.34
N PHE A 48 -18.38 -21.58 29.41
CA PHE A 48 -17.85 -21.44 30.78
C PHE A 48 -18.88 -20.70 31.67
N ALA A 49 -19.56 -21.42 32.57
CA ALA A 49 -20.32 -20.84 33.67
C ALA A 49 -20.35 -21.79 34.88
N SER A 50 -19.47 -21.58 35.86
CA SER A 50 -19.63 -22.06 37.24
C SER A 50 -18.72 -21.27 38.19
N GLY A 51 -19.30 -20.27 38.86
CA GLY A 51 -18.60 -19.41 39.83
C GLY A 51 -19.59 -18.79 40.81
N SER A 52 -19.12 -18.31 41.97
CA SER A 52 -19.98 -17.69 43.00
C SER A 52 -20.61 -16.38 42.51
N SER A 53 -21.77 -16.01 43.06
CA SER A 53 -22.52 -14.80 42.66
C SER A 53 -21.70 -13.50 42.82
N SER A 54 -20.80 -13.43 43.82
CA SER A 54 -19.87 -12.31 43.99
C SER A 54 -18.86 -12.21 42.85
N ARG A 55 -18.35 -13.33 42.32
CA ARG A 55 -17.43 -13.36 41.17
C ARG A 55 -18.16 -13.03 39.86
N GLN A 56 -19.42 -13.45 39.75
CA GLN A 56 -20.26 -13.16 38.59
C GLN A 56 -20.57 -11.67 38.43
N ALA A 57 -20.63 -10.92 39.54
CA ALA A 57 -20.91 -9.49 39.54
C ALA A 57 -19.73 -8.58 39.11
N ARG A 58 -18.50 -9.12 39.01
CA ARG A 58 -17.30 -8.31 38.72
C ARG A 58 -17.17 -8.08 37.22
N PHE A 59 -17.00 -6.82 36.81
CA PHE A 59 -16.93 -6.46 35.39
C PHE A 59 -15.59 -6.78 34.75
N LEU A 60 -14.50 -6.18 35.23
CA LEU A 60 -13.20 -6.28 34.58
C LEU A 60 -12.44 -7.56 34.93
N CYS A 61 -12.66 -8.10 36.13
CA CYS A 61 -12.01 -9.31 36.63
C CYS A 61 -12.99 -10.46 36.96
N GLY A 62 -14.20 -10.46 36.39
CA GLY A 62 -15.17 -11.55 36.56
C GLY A 62 -16.12 -11.74 35.38
N ASP A 63 -17.26 -12.36 35.65
CA ASP A 63 -18.09 -12.93 34.57
C ASP A 63 -19.02 -11.89 33.92
N LEU A 64 -19.25 -10.74 34.57
CA LEU A 64 -20.10 -9.69 34.01
C LEU A 64 -19.54 -9.14 32.70
N GLY A 65 -18.22 -9.04 32.55
CA GLY A 65 -17.59 -8.64 31.28
C GLY A 65 -17.99 -9.57 30.12
N VAL A 66 -18.14 -10.87 30.39
CA VAL A 66 -18.61 -11.85 29.40
C VAL A 66 -20.09 -11.64 29.09
N TYR A 67 -20.93 -11.47 30.11
CA TYR A 67 -22.35 -11.23 29.90
C TYR A 67 -22.58 -10.00 29.02
N VAL A 68 -21.89 -8.90 29.31
CA VAL A 68 -21.93 -7.66 28.52
C VAL A 68 -21.55 -7.92 27.06
N THR A 69 -20.50 -8.70 26.79
CA THR A 69 -20.07 -9.00 25.41
C THR A 69 -21.09 -9.87 24.66
N GLN A 70 -21.72 -10.82 25.35
CA GLN A 70 -22.72 -11.72 24.76
C GLN A 70 -24.06 -11.04 24.48
N MET A 71 -24.34 -9.86 25.05
CA MET A 71 -25.58 -9.11 24.78
C MET A 71 -25.74 -8.64 23.33
N SER A 72 -24.68 -8.70 22.53
CA SER A 72 -24.77 -8.50 21.08
C SER A 72 -25.52 -9.61 20.36
N ASN A 73 -25.61 -10.82 20.93
CA ASN A 73 -26.48 -11.87 20.42
C ASN A 73 -27.94 -11.62 20.88
N PRO A 74 -28.87 -11.31 19.96
CA PRO A 74 -30.27 -11.05 20.31
C PRO A 74 -30.95 -12.23 21.03
N GLU A 75 -30.57 -13.47 20.72
CA GLU A 75 -31.17 -14.69 21.27
C GLU A 75 -30.84 -14.87 22.76
N LEU A 76 -29.65 -14.44 23.19
CA LEU A 76 -29.21 -14.56 24.58
C LEU A 76 -29.62 -13.35 25.43
N ARG A 77 -29.98 -12.23 24.79
CA ARG A 77 -30.10 -10.91 25.44
C ARG A 77 -31.05 -10.90 26.63
N GLN A 78 -32.26 -11.43 26.47
CA GLN A 78 -33.27 -11.44 27.54
C GLN A 78 -32.77 -12.21 28.77
N SER A 79 -32.20 -13.40 28.56
CA SER A 79 -31.66 -14.22 29.65
C SER A 79 -30.47 -13.57 30.36
N LEU A 80 -29.66 -12.79 29.64
CA LEU A 80 -28.52 -12.07 30.20
C LEU A 80 -28.98 -10.85 31.01
N VAL A 81 -30.01 -10.13 30.56
CA VAL A 81 -30.62 -9.02 31.31
C VAL A 81 -31.11 -9.51 32.66
N GLU A 82 -31.89 -10.60 32.70
CA GLU A 82 -32.38 -11.17 33.95
C GLU A 82 -31.26 -11.60 34.90
N LYS A 83 -30.15 -12.13 34.35
CA LYS A 83 -28.95 -12.47 35.15
C LYS A 83 -28.30 -11.23 35.74
N ILE A 84 -28.08 -10.18 34.92
CA ILE A 84 -27.45 -8.93 35.37
C ILE A 84 -28.32 -8.25 36.44
N GLU A 85 -29.63 -8.18 36.24
CA GLU A 85 -30.53 -7.59 37.23
C GLU A 85 -30.56 -8.39 38.54
N LYS A 86 -30.48 -9.73 38.51
CA LYS A 86 -30.34 -10.54 39.72
C LYS A 86 -29.05 -10.28 40.48
N LEU A 87 -27.95 -9.94 39.79
CA LEU A 87 -26.68 -9.61 40.43
C LEU A 87 -26.75 -8.30 41.25
N SER A 88 -27.64 -7.38 40.90
CA SER A 88 -27.86 -6.13 41.66
C SER A 88 -28.21 -6.39 43.12
N VAL A 89 -28.96 -7.46 43.41
CA VAL A 89 -29.35 -7.86 44.77
C VAL A 89 -28.14 -8.30 45.59
N THR A 90 -27.17 -8.97 44.95
CA THR A 90 -25.92 -9.37 45.62
C THR A 90 -25.02 -8.17 45.88
N LEU A 91 -24.95 -7.25 44.92
CA LEU A 91 -24.17 -6.01 45.04
C LEU A 91 -24.76 -5.03 46.05
N ALA A 92 -26.08 -5.01 46.23
CA ALA A 92 -26.75 -4.14 47.18
C ALA A 92 -26.57 -4.56 48.65
N LYS A 93 -25.99 -5.73 48.92
CA LYS A 93 -25.72 -6.17 50.30
C LYS A 93 -24.66 -5.29 50.95
N ASP A 94 -24.86 -4.96 52.22
CA ASP A 94 -23.94 -4.14 53.01
C ASP A 94 -22.53 -4.76 53.15
N ASP A 95 -22.43 -6.09 53.11
CA ASP A 95 -21.18 -6.86 53.27
C ASP A 95 -20.45 -7.16 51.95
N TYR A 96 -20.86 -6.56 50.83
CA TYR A 96 -20.16 -6.76 49.56
C TYR A 96 -18.70 -6.24 49.62
N PRO A 97 -17.70 -7.00 49.14
CA PRO A 97 -16.31 -6.81 49.55
C PRO A 97 -15.54 -5.66 48.87
N SER A 98 -16.11 -4.97 47.88
CA SER A 98 -15.40 -3.91 47.15
C SER A 98 -16.35 -2.94 46.44
N ASP A 99 -15.93 -1.68 46.35
CA ASP A 99 -16.60 -0.62 45.59
C ASP A 99 -15.83 -0.18 44.33
N GLU A 100 -14.58 -0.63 44.13
CA GLU A 100 -13.71 -0.12 43.06
C GLU A 100 -14.00 -0.67 41.64
N MET A 101 -13.23 -0.23 40.64
CA MET A 101 -13.54 -0.46 39.22
C MET A 101 -13.31 -1.89 38.75
N LEU A 102 -12.33 -2.62 39.30
CA LEU A 102 -11.94 -3.92 38.76
C LEU A 102 -12.85 -5.05 39.26
N VAL A 103 -13.18 -5.03 40.55
CA VAL A 103 -13.93 -6.09 41.24
C VAL A 103 -15.15 -5.58 42.04
N GLY A 104 -15.38 -4.28 42.11
CA GLY A 104 -16.41 -3.67 42.97
C GLY A 104 -17.68 -3.18 42.26
N ARG A 105 -18.53 -2.50 43.05
CA ARG A 105 -19.80 -1.90 42.58
C ARG A 105 -19.61 -0.89 41.44
N ALA A 106 -18.55 -0.08 41.47
CA ALA A 106 -18.24 0.85 40.37
C ALA A 106 -17.96 0.10 39.05
N GLY A 107 -17.26 -1.03 39.11
CA GLY A 107 -17.06 -1.90 37.96
C GLY A 107 -18.38 -2.42 37.37
N PHE A 108 -19.31 -2.90 38.20
CA PHE A 108 -20.64 -3.32 37.76
C PHE A 108 -21.39 -2.19 37.06
N LEU A 109 -21.41 -1.01 37.69
CA LEU A 109 -22.05 0.19 37.14
C LEU A 109 -21.43 0.59 35.80
N SER A 110 -20.12 0.43 35.63
CA SER A 110 -19.45 0.64 34.33
C SER A 110 -19.97 -0.30 33.24
N GLY A 111 -20.13 -1.58 33.54
CA GLY A 111 -20.72 -2.55 32.62
C GLY A 111 -22.17 -2.20 32.23
N VAL A 112 -22.99 -1.77 33.20
CA VAL A 112 -24.36 -1.32 32.93
C VAL A 112 -24.39 -0.02 32.12
N LEU A 113 -23.49 0.92 32.41
CA LEU A 113 -23.37 2.16 31.65
C LEU A 113 -23.04 1.88 30.19
N TRP A 114 -22.14 0.93 29.95
CA TRP A 114 -21.81 0.47 28.60
C TRP A 114 -23.02 -0.12 27.88
N ILE A 115 -23.79 -1.00 28.54
CA ILE A 115 -25.01 -1.60 27.98
C ILE A 115 -26.01 -0.51 27.59
N ARG A 116 -26.29 0.42 28.51
CA ARG A 116 -27.28 1.49 28.31
C ARG A 116 -26.87 2.48 27.22
N THR A 117 -25.59 2.71 27.05
CA THR A 117 -25.08 3.66 26.05
C THR A 117 -24.93 3.03 24.67
N THR A 118 -24.66 1.72 24.62
CA THR A 118 -24.33 1.01 23.37
C THR A 118 -25.50 0.26 22.77
N ILE A 119 -26.26 -0.47 23.59
CA ILE A 119 -27.33 -1.37 23.15
C ILE A 119 -28.67 -0.65 23.24
N ASP A 120 -29.17 -0.44 24.46
CA ASP A 120 -30.41 0.29 24.72
C ASP A 120 -30.41 0.82 26.16
N HIS A 121 -30.69 2.12 26.30
CA HIS A 121 -30.71 2.85 27.56
C HIS A 121 -31.72 2.33 28.59
N THR A 122 -32.76 1.61 28.17
CA THR A 122 -33.78 1.03 29.07
C THR A 122 -33.54 -0.45 29.39
N LEU A 123 -32.55 -1.09 28.77
CA LEU A 123 -32.40 -2.54 28.79
C LEU A 123 -32.15 -3.12 30.20
N ILE A 124 -31.40 -2.39 31.01
CA ILE A 124 -31.25 -2.66 32.45
C ILE A 124 -32.08 -1.61 33.17
N SER A 125 -32.95 -1.99 34.10
CA SER A 125 -33.89 -1.09 34.78
C SER A 125 -33.21 -0.03 35.67
N ASN A 126 -33.87 1.12 35.84
CA ASN A 126 -33.40 2.17 36.76
C ASN A 126 -33.35 1.67 38.21
N ASP A 127 -34.28 0.80 38.60
CA ASP A 127 -34.30 0.14 39.91
C ASP A 127 -33.01 -0.67 40.15
N CYS A 128 -32.58 -1.48 39.18
CA CYS A 128 -31.31 -2.21 39.24
C CYS A 128 -30.11 -1.28 39.46
N VAL A 129 -30.03 -0.18 38.69
CA VAL A 129 -28.93 0.79 38.80
C VAL A 129 -28.97 1.51 40.14
N GLN A 130 -30.13 2.01 40.55
CA GLN A 130 -30.31 2.78 41.78
C GLN A 130 -29.97 1.95 43.01
N LYS A 131 -30.36 0.67 43.05
CA LYS A 131 -29.98 -0.27 44.12
C LYS A 131 -28.46 -0.34 44.33
N VAL A 132 -27.70 -0.51 43.25
CA VAL A 132 -26.23 -0.63 43.34
C VAL A 132 -25.57 0.72 43.61
N LEU A 133 -26.06 1.79 42.97
CA LEU A 133 -25.54 3.15 43.13
C LEU A 133 -25.72 3.65 44.57
N SER A 134 -26.91 3.54 45.14
CA SER A 134 -27.16 3.96 46.53
C SER A 134 -26.38 3.11 47.53
N ALA A 135 -26.22 1.81 47.28
CA ALA A 135 -25.36 0.95 48.12
C ALA A 135 -23.89 1.40 48.10
N MET A 136 -23.37 1.75 46.91
CA MET A 136 -21.99 2.25 46.75
C MET A 136 -21.79 3.61 47.45
N ILE A 137 -22.76 4.53 47.35
CA ILE A 137 -22.68 5.84 48.03
C ILE A 137 -22.81 5.67 49.55
N LEU A 138 -23.73 4.84 50.02
CA LEU A 138 -23.92 4.57 51.45
C LEU A 138 -22.69 3.90 52.06
N SER A 139 -22.07 2.95 51.37
CA SER A 139 -20.80 2.33 51.73
C SER A 139 -19.72 3.40 51.97
N GLY A 140 -19.54 4.31 51.00
CA GLY A 140 -18.54 5.38 51.08
C GLY A 140 -18.78 6.38 52.21
N ARG A 141 -20.05 6.75 52.46
CA ARG A 141 -20.41 7.64 53.57
C ARG A 141 -20.14 7.00 54.93
N ARG A 142 -20.52 5.72 55.07
CA ARG A 142 -20.29 4.96 56.31
C ARG A 142 -18.80 4.81 56.59
N TYR A 143 -18.03 4.41 55.58
CA TYR A 143 -16.58 4.27 55.70
C TYR A 143 -15.94 5.61 56.10
N SER A 144 -16.26 6.69 55.38
CA SER A 144 -15.73 8.02 55.67
C SER A 144 -16.05 8.48 57.09
N SER A 145 -17.29 8.33 57.54
CA SER A 145 -17.70 8.68 58.92
C SER A 145 -16.97 7.85 59.98
N GLN A 146 -16.87 6.53 59.78
CA GLN A 146 -16.22 5.61 60.72
C GLN A 146 -14.71 5.85 60.84
N ARG A 147 -14.05 6.16 59.72
CA ARG A 147 -12.60 6.39 59.65
C ARG A 147 -12.21 7.85 59.82
N LYS A 148 -13.19 8.76 59.88
CA LYS A 148 -13.00 10.21 59.83
C LYS A 148 -12.17 10.63 58.61
N SER A 149 -12.50 10.04 57.46
CA SER A 149 -11.82 10.32 56.19
C SER A 149 -12.02 11.79 55.79
N PRO A 150 -11.13 12.34 54.96
CA PRO A 150 -11.05 13.78 54.70
C PRO A 150 -12.13 14.32 53.75
N CYS A 151 -13.00 13.47 53.22
CA CYS A 151 -14.11 13.87 52.35
C CYS A 151 -15.35 12.98 52.55
N PRO A 152 -16.55 13.43 52.15
CA PRO A 152 -17.81 12.74 52.46
C PRO A 152 -17.91 11.30 51.96
N LEU A 153 -17.24 10.96 50.86
CA LEU A 153 -17.14 9.60 50.33
C LEU A 153 -15.68 9.17 50.31
N MET A 154 -15.37 8.05 50.96
CA MET A 154 -14.05 7.42 50.91
C MET A 154 -14.19 5.91 50.95
N TYR A 155 -13.23 5.22 50.36
CA TYR A 155 -13.25 3.77 50.17
C TYR A 155 -11.86 3.20 50.40
N ASP A 156 -11.79 1.99 50.95
CA ASP A 156 -10.55 1.23 50.96
C ASP A 156 -10.59 0.05 50.01
N TYR A 157 -9.39 -0.33 49.58
CA TYR A 157 -9.16 -1.62 48.97
C TYR A 157 -7.98 -2.27 49.67
N HIS A 158 -8.22 -3.42 50.30
CA HIS A 158 -7.25 -4.11 51.16
C HIS A 158 -6.63 -3.17 52.23
N GLY A 159 -7.46 -2.38 52.91
CA GLY A 159 -7.04 -1.50 54.00
C GLY A 159 -6.33 -0.21 53.55
N THR A 160 -6.32 0.11 52.25
CA THR A 160 -5.68 1.32 51.72
C THR A 160 -6.69 2.22 51.01
N GLU A 161 -6.74 3.50 51.41
CA GLU A 161 -7.53 4.55 50.77
C GLU A 161 -6.83 5.04 49.48
N TYR A 162 -7.05 4.34 48.36
CA TYR A 162 -6.50 4.72 47.05
C TYR A 162 -7.25 5.90 46.43
N LEU A 163 -6.55 6.72 45.63
CA LEU A 163 -7.13 7.89 44.97
C LEU A 163 -7.29 7.73 43.44
N GLY A 164 -6.54 6.83 42.82
CA GLY A 164 -6.49 6.66 41.36
C GLY A 164 -7.72 5.98 40.73
N ALA A 165 -7.71 5.81 39.41
CA ALA A 165 -8.91 5.40 38.66
C ALA A 165 -9.24 3.90 38.77
N ALA A 166 -8.26 3.02 39.00
CA ALA A 166 -8.53 1.58 39.09
C ALA A 166 -9.15 1.20 40.45
N HIS A 167 -8.44 1.54 41.52
CA HIS A 167 -8.75 1.05 42.87
C HIS A 167 -9.27 2.13 43.82
N GLY A 168 -9.36 3.38 43.36
CA GLY A 168 -9.48 4.53 44.24
C GLY A 168 -10.65 5.44 43.94
N LEU A 169 -10.71 6.50 44.74
CA LEU A 169 -11.80 7.46 44.76
C LEU A 169 -12.14 8.01 43.36
N ALA A 170 -11.15 8.31 42.52
CA ALA A 170 -11.39 8.90 41.20
C ALA A 170 -12.29 8.04 40.31
N GLY A 171 -12.04 6.73 40.24
CA GLY A 171 -12.82 5.81 39.41
C GLY A 171 -14.24 5.63 39.91
N ILE A 172 -14.42 5.54 41.23
CA ILE A 172 -15.72 5.38 41.88
C ILE A 172 -16.60 6.62 41.65
N LEU A 173 -16.04 7.82 41.86
CA LEU A 173 -16.75 9.08 41.60
C LEU A 173 -17.10 9.23 40.12
N GLN A 174 -16.18 8.86 39.21
CA GLN A 174 -16.43 8.86 37.77
C GLN A 174 -17.63 7.99 37.38
N MET A 175 -17.79 6.82 38.02
CA MET A 175 -18.94 5.95 37.76
C MET A 175 -20.23 6.46 38.39
N ALA A 176 -20.18 7.06 39.59
CA ALA A 176 -21.35 7.70 40.19
C ALA A 176 -21.91 8.82 39.29
N LEU A 177 -21.03 9.67 38.76
CA LEU A 177 -21.40 10.73 37.80
C LEU A 177 -21.92 10.18 36.47
N GLY A 178 -21.56 8.94 36.13
CA GLY A 178 -22.12 8.21 34.98
C GLY A 178 -23.64 8.00 35.07
N PHE A 179 -24.23 8.10 36.26
CA PHE A 179 -25.65 7.93 36.55
C PHE A 179 -26.24 9.10 37.35
N TYR A 180 -25.74 10.32 37.10
CA TYR A 180 -26.12 11.51 37.88
C TYR A 180 -27.64 11.74 37.95
N ASP A 181 -28.41 11.40 36.91
CA ASP A 181 -29.88 11.54 36.90
C ASP A 181 -30.60 10.68 37.96
N LEU A 182 -29.89 9.70 38.56
CA LEU A 182 -30.42 8.80 39.58
C LEU A 182 -29.87 9.10 40.99
N LEU A 183 -29.00 10.10 41.13
CA LEU A 183 -28.51 10.57 42.43
C LEU A 183 -29.53 11.54 43.02
N SER A 184 -29.81 11.41 44.33
CA SER A 184 -30.47 12.48 45.08
C SER A 184 -29.55 13.68 45.24
N ASP A 185 -30.13 14.86 45.50
CA ASP A 185 -29.36 16.10 45.74
C ASP A 185 -28.26 15.93 46.80
N THR A 186 -28.53 15.12 47.84
CA THR A 186 -27.54 14.87 48.89
C THR A 186 -26.40 13.98 48.41
N GLU A 187 -26.70 12.98 47.58
CA GLU A 187 -25.70 12.06 47.03
C GLU A 187 -24.84 12.77 46.00
N GLU A 188 -25.45 13.56 45.11
CA GLU A 188 -24.72 14.40 44.16
C GLU A 188 -23.80 15.39 44.88
N ARG A 189 -24.27 16.02 45.97
CA ARG A 189 -23.44 16.90 46.80
C ARG A 189 -22.24 16.16 47.39
N ALA A 190 -22.44 14.98 47.94
CA ALA A 190 -21.36 14.18 48.52
C ALA A 190 -20.32 13.75 47.47
N VAL A 191 -20.77 13.39 46.25
CA VAL A 191 -19.90 13.09 45.11
C VAL A 191 -19.07 14.31 44.73
N ARG A 192 -19.71 15.49 44.61
CA ARG A 192 -19.05 16.75 44.27
C ARG A 192 -18.03 17.17 45.33
N GLU A 193 -18.39 17.18 46.61
CA GLU A 193 -17.50 17.55 47.71
C GLU A 193 -16.30 16.61 47.81
N SER A 194 -16.48 15.32 47.50
CA SER A 194 -15.38 14.35 47.46
C SER A 194 -14.45 14.55 46.26
N ALA A 195 -15.00 14.92 45.10
CA ALA A 195 -14.21 15.31 43.95
C ALA A 195 -13.46 16.62 44.19
N ASP A 196 -14.10 17.61 44.82
CA ASP A 196 -13.48 18.88 45.20
C ASP A 196 -12.30 18.68 46.15
N TRP A 197 -12.48 17.83 47.16
CA TRP A 197 -11.39 17.43 48.03
C TRP A 197 -10.27 16.74 47.25
N LEU A 198 -10.57 15.77 46.38
CA LEU A 198 -9.55 15.11 45.56
C LEU A 198 -8.76 16.12 44.73
N MET A 199 -9.41 17.10 44.09
CA MET A 199 -8.75 18.17 43.32
C MET A 199 -7.80 19.01 44.19
N SER A 200 -8.16 19.26 45.45
CA SER A 200 -7.30 19.99 46.39
C SER A 200 -6.01 19.25 46.74
N THR A 201 -5.91 17.96 46.43
CA THR A 201 -4.70 17.14 46.67
C THR A 201 -3.73 17.12 45.50
N GLN A 202 -4.03 17.79 44.39
CA GLN A 202 -3.13 17.86 43.23
C GLN A 202 -1.82 18.57 43.61
N ASP A 203 -0.69 17.90 43.44
CA ASP A 203 0.62 18.47 43.78
C ASP A 203 1.06 19.55 42.77
N ASP A 204 2.20 20.20 43.03
CA ASP A 204 2.73 21.30 42.22
C ASP A 204 3.08 20.87 40.78
N GLU A 205 3.50 19.61 40.59
CA GLU A 205 3.78 19.04 39.27
C GLU A 205 2.49 18.69 38.49
N GLY A 206 1.33 18.71 39.15
CA GLY A 206 0.04 18.38 38.53
C GLY A 206 -0.37 16.91 38.69
N ASN A 207 0.31 16.14 39.54
CA ASN A 207 0.01 14.73 39.79
C ASN A 207 -0.94 14.53 40.99
N PHE A 208 -1.41 13.30 41.15
CA PHE A 208 -2.18 12.85 42.30
C PHE A 208 -1.50 11.66 42.96
N ALA A 209 -1.52 11.64 44.29
CA ALA A 209 -0.99 10.53 45.05
C ALA A 209 -1.74 9.22 44.76
N SER A 210 -1.02 8.08 44.78
CA SER A 210 -1.68 6.77 44.68
C SER A 210 -2.70 6.50 45.79
N SER A 211 -2.44 6.97 47.01
CA SER A 211 -3.32 6.84 48.19
C SER A 211 -3.14 8.02 49.15
N VAL A 212 -4.10 8.20 50.08
CA VAL A 212 -4.14 9.29 51.08
C VAL A 212 -2.83 9.42 51.86
N LYS A 213 -2.25 8.29 52.29
CA LYS A 213 -0.99 8.26 53.05
C LYS A 213 0.21 8.92 52.36
N TRP A 214 0.14 9.09 51.03
CA TRP A 214 1.24 9.65 50.24
C TRP A 214 1.00 11.09 49.79
N ILE A 215 -0.09 11.73 50.21
CA ILE A 215 -0.32 13.16 49.95
C ILE A 215 0.78 13.98 50.64
N GLY A 216 1.35 14.96 49.92
CA GLY A 216 2.38 15.87 50.43
C GLY A 216 3.75 15.24 50.71
N ARG A 217 3.98 13.98 50.28
CA ARG A 217 5.28 13.31 50.44
C ARG A 217 6.05 13.27 49.12
N GLU A 218 7.30 13.72 49.15
CA GLU A 218 8.23 13.60 48.02
C GLU A 218 8.53 12.13 47.72
N ARG A 219 8.54 11.80 46.42
CA ARG A 219 8.76 10.44 45.92
C ARG A 219 9.83 10.35 44.84
N GLY A 220 10.47 11.46 44.48
CA GLY A 220 11.45 11.52 43.39
C GLY A 220 10.96 10.81 42.13
N ASP A 221 11.79 9.93 41.59
CA ASP A 221 11.51 9.14 40.38
C ASP A 221 10.46 8.01 40.57
N ASP A 222 10.02 7.73 41.81
CA ASP A 222 9.03 6.70 42.12
C ASP A 222 7.57 7.21 42.07
N GLN A 223 7.36 8.44 41.59
CA GLN A 223 6.01 8.96 41.33
C GLN A 223 5.31 8.14 40.23
N LEU A 224 4.11 7.63 40.53
CA LEU A 224 3.29 6.92 39.57
C LEU A 224 2.52 7.92 38.70
N VAL A 225 2.74 7.86 37.39
CA VAL A 225 2.00 8.64 36.38
C VAL A 225 1.30 7.64 35.46
N HIS A 226 0.40 6.87 36.05
CA HIS A 226 -0.30 5.76 35.41
C HIS A 226 -1.81 6.00 35.47
N TRP A 227 -2.59 5.33 34.61
CA TRP A 227 -4.04 5.38 34.71
C TRP A 227 -4.54 4.81 36.06
N CYS A 228 -3.97 3.71 36.53
CA CYS A 228 -4.37 3.12 37.80
C CYS A 228 -4.07 4.02 39.02
N HIS A 229 -2.96 4.76 38.97
CA HIS A 229 -2.48 5.62 40.04
C HIS A 229 -1.78 6.86 39.45
N GLY A 230 -2.44 8.02 39.56
CA GLY A 230 -1.89 9.32 39.16
C GLY A 230 -2.73 10.06 38.12
N ALA A 231 -2.14 11.12 37.58
CA ALA A 231 -2.76 12.07 36.65
C ALA A 231 -3.52 11.43 35.45
N PRO A 232 -2.99 10.41 34.74
CA PRO A 232 -3.68 9.85 33.57
C PRO A 232 -5.06 9.26 33.87
N GLY A 233 -5.29 8.78 35.10
CA GLY A 233 -6.59 8.25 35.52
C GLY A 233 -7.55 9.33 36.01
N VAL A 234 -7.03 10.30 36.76
CA VAL A 234 -7.83 11.36 37.39
C VAL A 234 -8.35 12.38 36.36
N ILE A 235 -7.65 12.54 35.24
CA ILE A 235 -8.02 13.47 34.16
C ILE A 235 -9.46 13.29 33.67
N LEU A 236 -9.95 12.05 33.61
CA LEU A 236 -11.31 11.73 33.15
C LEU A 236 -12.37 12.31 34.10
N LEU A 237 -12.11 12.21 35.41
CA LEU A 237 -12.97 12.79 36.43
C LEU A 237 -12.95 14.32 36.34
N CYS A 238 -11.77 14.94 36.20
CA CYS A 238 -11.65 16.38 36.02
C CYS A 238 -12.50 16.88 34.84
N LEU A 239 -12.40 16.23 33.68
CA LEU A 239 -13.16 16.59 32.49
C LEU A 239 -14.66 16.37 32.67
N THR A 240 -15.06 15.30 33.36
CA THR A 240 -16.47 15.02 33.68
C THR A 240 -17.05 16.09 34.61
N MET A 241 -16.32 16.45 35.67
CA MET A 241 -16.71 17.50 36.62
C MET A 241 -16.82 18.87 35.96
N TRP A 242 -15.86 19.23 35.10
CA TRP A 242 -15.90 20.46 34.32
C TRP A 242 -17.12 20.51 33.41
N LYS A 243 -17.36 19.45 32.63
CA LYS A 243 -18.50 19.38 31.71
C LYS A 243 -19.85 19.45 32.44
N ARG A 244 -19.93 18.92 33.66
CA ARG A 244 -21.16 18.89 34.46
C ARG A 244 -21.45 20.19 35.18
N TYR A 245 -20.44 20.78 35.82
CA TYR A 245 -20.59 21.93 36.73
C TYR A 245 -20.08 23.25 36.19
N GLY A 246 -19.34 23.26 35.08
CA GLY A 246 -18.80 24.46 34.43
C GLY A 246 -17.66 25.15 35.18
N ASP A 247 -17.24 24.65 36.34
CA ASP A 247 -16.19 25.26 37.15
C ASP A 247 -14.79 25.01 36.54
N GLN A 248 -14.10 26.09 36.22
CA GLN A 248 -12.81 26.08 35.54
C GLN A 248 -11.69 25.43 36.35
N LYS A 249 -11.83 25.30 37.67
CA LYS A 249 -10.80 24.64 38.50
C LYS A 249 -10.56 23.19 38.05
N TYR A 250 -11.61 22.49 37.62
CA TYR A 250 -11.49 21.10 37.17
C TYR A 250 -10.77 21.02 35.83
N PHE A 251 -11.07 21.93 34.89
CA PHE A 251 -10.39 21.96 33.60
C PHE A 251 -8.92 22.34 33.75
N LYS A 252 -8.60 23.30 34.62
CA LYS A 252 -7.21 23.64 34.98
C LYS A 252 -6.46 22.45 35.59
N ALA A 253 -7.10 21.70 36.49
CA ALA A 253 -6.51 20.48 37.03
C ALA A 253 -6.23 19.44 35.93
N ALA A 254 -7.15 19.26 34.97
CA ALA A 254 -6.96 18.37 33.83
C ALA A 254 -5.79 18.79 32.92
N LEU A 255 -5.65 20.09 32.64
CA LEU A 255 -4.53 20.61 31.85
C LEU A 255 -3.19 20.37 32.55
N ARG A 256 -3.12 20.57 33.87
CA ARG A 256 -1.92 20.26 34.67
C ARG A 256 -1.56 18.77 34.62
N CYS A 257 -2.55 17.88 34.63
CA CYS A 257 -2.33 16.45 34.39
C CYS A 257 -1.69 16.18 33.02
N GLY A 258 -2.20 16.82 31.96
CA GLY A 258 -1.67 16.68 30.60
C GLY A 258 -0.23 17.15 30.48
N GLU A 259 0.09 18.31 31.07
CA GLU A 259 1.45 18.86 31.10
C GLU A 259 2.40 17.92 31.84
N LEU A 260 1.99 17.36 32.98
CA LEU A 260 2.79 16.36 33.69
C LEU A 260 3.10 15.14 32.80
N ILE A 261 2.07 14.58 32.14
CA ILE A 261 2.23 13.40 31.27
C ILE A 261 3.25 13.67 30.17
N TRP A 262 3.16 14.85 29.55
CA TRP A 262 4.07 15.26 28.50
C TRP A 262 5.51 15.46 29.02
N ASN A 263 5.65 16.17 30.15
CA ASN A 263 6.94 16.50 30.75
C ASN A 263 7.67 15.27 31.28
N LYS A 264 6.95 14.33 31.88
CA LYS A 264 7.52 13.06 32.34
C LYS A 264 7.86 12.19 31.15
N GLY A 265 6.99 12.01 30.15
CA GLY A 265 7.28 11.22 28.95
C GLY A 265 6.81 9.76 29.02
N VAL A 266 7.55 8.83 28.40
CA VAL A 266 7.06 7.48 28.09
C VAL A 266 7.31 6.45 29.20
N LEU A 267 6.26 5.71 29.55
CA LEU A 267 6.33 4.60 30.50
C LEU A 267 7.00 3.35 29.90
N LYS A 268 7.86 2.69 30.70
CA LYS A 268 8.60 1.48 30.30
C LYS A 268 7.94 0.16 30.73
N LYS A 269 6.78 0.19 31.37
CA LYS A 269 6.12 -1.03 31.89
C LYS A 269 5.25 -1.76 30.86
N GLY A 270 5.20 -1.28 29.62
CA GLY A 270 4.52 -1.94 28.52
C GLY A 270 3.60 -1.01 27.73
N PRO A 271 2.87 -1.55 26.74
CA PRO A 271 2.09 -0.75 25.80
C PRO A 271 0.66 -0.43 26.27
N GLY A 272 0.14 -1.14 27.28
CA GLY A 272 -1.28 -1.09 27.67
C GLY A 272 -1.77 0.22 28.32
N ILE A 273 -3.02 0.21 28.76
CA ILE A 273 -3.75 1.39 29.28
C ILE A 273 -3.44 1.69 30.75
N CYS A 274 -3.28 0.68 31.59
CA CYS A 274 -3.25 0.82 33.04
C CYS A 274 -2.00 1.56 33.53
N HIS A 275 -0.84 1.12 33.07
CA HIS A 275 0.46 1.65 33.46
C HIS A 275 1.46 1.61 32.29
N GLY A 276 0.93 1.68 31.06
CA GLY A 276 1.67 1.65 29.82
C GLY A 276 1.43 2.88 28.94
N VAL A 277 2.13 2.94 27.81
CA VAL A 277 2.15 4.10 26.91
C VAL A 277 0.77 4.46 26.39
N GLY A 278 -0.07 3.46 26.09
CA GLY A 278 -1.43 3.66 25.60
C GLY A 278 -2.30 4.47 26.57
N GLY A 279 -2.15 4.28 27.88
CA GLY A 279 -2.93 5.01 28.89
C GLY A 279 -2.64 6.51 28.91
N ASN A 280 -1.36 6.86 28.88
CA ASN A 280 -0.92 8.25 28.85
C ASN A 280 -1.30 8.94 27.54
N GLY A 281 -1.13 8.24 26.42
CA GLY A 281 -1.58 8.73 25.12
C GLY A 281 -3.10 8.97 25.08
N TYR A 282 -3.89 8.06 25.65
CA TYR A 282 -5.34 8.19 25.71
C TYR A 282 -5.78 9.39 26.57
N ALA A 283 -5.11 9.64 27.70
CA ALA A 283 -5.37 10.81 28.54
C ALA A 283 -5.21 12.13 27.77
N LEU A 284 -4.15 12.24 26.95
CA LEU A 284 -3.91 13.41 26.08
C LEU A 284 -4.98 13.54 24.99
N LEU A 285 -5.40 12.41 24.40
CA LEU A 285 -6.52 12.40 23.44
C LEU A 285 -7.84 12.86 24.08
N MET A 286 -8.07 12.57 25.36
CA MET A 286 -9.27 13.05 26.07
C MET A 286 -9.23 14.54 26.36
N LEU A 287 -8.05 15.13 26.59
CA LEU A 287 -7.90 16.59 26.66
C LEU A 287 -8.27 17.24 25.33
N TYR A 288 -7.72 16.72 24.22
CA TYR A 288 -8.10 17.17 22.88
C TYR A 288 -9.62 17.09 22.66
N ARG A 289 -10.24 15.95 22.97
CA ARG A 289 -11.70 15.76 22.88
C ARG A 289 -12.51 16.76 23.68
N ALA A 290 -11.96 17.30 24.76
CA ALA A 290 -12.64 18.23 25.64
C ALA A 290 -12.50 19.69 25.21
N CYS A 291 -11.36 20.11 24.65
CA CYS A 291 -11.06 21.51 24.37
C CYS A 291 -10.80 21.85 22.89
N GLY A 292 -10.54 20.85 22.04
CA GLY A 292 -10.24 21.03 20.62
C GLY A 292 -8.84 21.57 20.31
N ASP A 293 -7.97 21.72 21.31
CA ASP A 293 -6.61 22.21 21.11
C ASP A 293 -5.70 21.10 20.53
N GLU A 294 -5.33 21.29 19.27
CA GLU A 294 -4.54 20.39 18.43
C GLU A 294 -3.17 20.03 19.03
N GLU A 295 -2.64 20.82 19.96
CA GLU A 295 -1.40 20.48 20.66
C GLU A 295 -1.56 19.17 21.44
N TRP A 296 -2.70 18.95 22.09
CA TRP A 296 -2.99 17.71 22.82
C TRP A 296 -3.11 16.52 21.87
N LEU A 297 -3.68 16.72 20.68
CA LEU A 297 -3.76 15.68 19.67
C LEU A 297 -2.38 15.32 19.12
N HIS A 298 -1.54 16.33 18.86
CA HIS A 298 -0.15 16.12 18.47
C HIS A 298 0.61 15.30 19.52
N ARG A 299 0.50 15.68 20.80
CA ARG A 299 1.14 14.95 21.91
C ARG A 299 0.62 13.50 22.01
N ALA A 300 -0.68 13.26 21.83
CA ALA A 300 -1.24 11.91 21.77
C ALA A 300 -0.64 11.09 20.60
N ARG A 301 -0.53 11.68 19.40
CA ARG A 301 0.12 11.03 18.24
C ARG A 301 1.59 10.70 18.50
N CYS A 302 2.32 11.55 19.22
CA CYS A 302 3.70 11.24 19.64
C CYS A 302 3.75 9.97 20.50
N PHE A 303 2.85 9.83 21.49
CA PHE A 303 2.75 8.62 22.30
C PHE A 303 2.37 7.38 21.46
N ALA A 304 1.57 7.54 20.40
CA ALA A 304 1.27 6.47 19.46
C ALA A 304 2.49 6.03 18.65
N LEU A 305 3.33 6.97 18.19
CA LEU A 305 4.58 6.62 17.51
C LEU A 305 5.57 5.93 18.46
N MET A 306 5.59 6.33 19.73
CA MET A 306 6.42 5.70 20.75
C MET A 306 6.02 4.24 21.03
N LEU A 307 4.76 3.86 20.82
CA LEU A 307 4.33 2.45 20.83
C LEU A 307 4.94 1.64 19.67
N LEU A 308 5.32 2.31 18.58
CA LEU A 308 5.81 1.70 17.35
C LEU A 308 7.35 1.73 17.22
N ASP A 309 8.00 2.62 17.96
CA ASP A 309 9.46 2.78 17.97
C ASP A 309 10.17 1.52 18.48
N ARG A 310 11.13 1.01 17.69
CA ARG A 310 11.84 -0.24 17.99
C ARG A 310 12.69 -0.17 19.26
N ASN A 311 13.29 0.99 19.55
CA ASN A 311 14.16 1.16 20.71
C ASN A 311 13.33 1.26 21.99
N ILE A 312 12.21 1.98 21.93
CA ILE A 312 11.26 2.06 23.06
C ILE A 312 10.63 0.69 23.32
N ARG A 313 10.22 -0.06 22.28
CA ARG A 313 9.69 -1.42 22.44
C ARG A 313 10.73 -2.38 23.04
N ALA A 314 12.00 -2.27 22.64
CA ALA A 314 13.08 -3.06 23.25
C ALA A 314 13.34 -2.69 24.72
N ALA A 315 13.08 -1.43 25.10
CA ALA A 315 13.22 -0.95 26.47
C ALA A 315 11.99 -1.22 27.36
N GLN A 316 10.87 -1.68 26.79
CA GLN A 316 9.66 -2.01 27.54
C GLN A 316 9.76 -3.40 28.17
N ARG A 317 9.24 -3.52 29.39
CA ARG A 317 9.03 -4.82 30.03
C ARG A 317 7.83 -5.53 29.41
N ILE A 318 7.89 -6.86 29.38
CA ILE A 318 6.73 -7.70 29.06
C ILE A 318 5.77 -7.63 30.26
N PRO A 319 4.51 -7.17 30.10
CA PRO A 319 3.52 -7.14 31.18
C PRO A 319 3.11 -8.54 31.63
N ASP A 320 2.55 -8.64 32.85
CA ASP A 320 2.05 -9.92 33.39
C ASP A 320 0.92 -10.50 32.53
N SER A 321 0.07 -9.62 31.98
CA SER A 321 -0.98 -9.95 31.02
C SER A 321 -0.77 -9.24 29.68
N PRO A 322 0.17 -9.69 28.83
CA PRO A 322 0.71 -8.94 27.68
C PRO A 322 -0.30 -8.69 26.54
N PHE A 323 -1.44 -9.37 26.56
CA PHE A 323 -2.53 -9.22 25.60
C PHE A 323 -3.82 -8.67 26.21
N SER A 324 -3.83 -8.33 27.50
CA SER A 324 -5.03 -7.80 28.17
C SER A 324 -5.37 -6.38 27.73
N LEU A 325 -6.61 -5.94 28.00
CA LEU A 325 -7.05 -4.57 27.74
C LEU A 325 -6.25 -3.55 28.56
N PHE A 326 -5.90 -3.89 29.80
CA PHE A 326 -5.29 -2.94 30.72
C PHE A 326 -3.76 -2.97 30.71
N GLU A 327 -3.12 -4.12 30.61
CA GLU A 327 -1.64 -4.19 30.64
C GLU A 327 -1.03 -4.37 29.26
N GLY A 328 -1.81 -4.94 28.33
CA GLY A 328 -1.31 -5.49 27.09
C GLY A 328 -1.68 -4.74 25.81
N LEU A 329 -1.42 -5.40 24.70
CA LEU A 329 -1.58 -4.86 23.34
C LEU A 329 -3.02 -4.47 22.99
N SER A 330 -4.04 -5.11 23.59
CA SER A 330 -5.44 -4.76 23.31
C SER A 330 -5.77 -3.32 23.73
N GLY A 331 -5.23 -2.87 24.86
CA GLY A 331 -5.39 -1.47 25.30
C GLY A 331 -4.66 -0.47 24.43
N ALA A 332 -3.44 -0.81 24.03
CA ALA A 332 -2.66 -0.01 23.08
C ALA A 332 -3.42 0.12 21.75
N LEU A 333 -4.08 -0.95 21.31
CA LEU A 333 -4.89 -0.89 20.10
C LEU A 333 -6.12 -0.01 20.23
N CYS A 334 -6.86 -0.07 21.35
CA CYS A 334 -7.98 0.85 21.57
C CYS A 334 -7.55 2.31 21.40
N PHE A 335 -6.40 2.66 21.98
CA PHE A 335 -5.81 3.98 21.82
C PHE A 335 -5.49 4.33 20.37
N LEU A 336 -4.80 3.44 19.65
CA LEU A 336 -4.42 3.69 18.25
C LEU A 336 -5.64 3.80 17.33
N VAL A 337 -6.68 2.97 17.53
CA VAL A 337 -7.93 3.01 16.76
C VAL A 337 -8.67 4.32 16.97
N ASP A 338 -8.68 4.82 18.19
CA ASP A 338 -9.35 6.09 18.51
C ASP A 338 -8.59 7.32 18.06
N LEU A 339 -7.30 7.18 17.69
CA LEU A 339 -6.52 8.21 17.03
C LEU A 339 -6.72 8.29 15.50
N LEU A 340 -7.49 7.36 14.92
CA LEU A 340 -7.81 7.42 13.49
C LEU A 340 -8.71 8.60 13.17
N PRO A 341 -8.55 9.28 12.02
CA PRO A 341 -9.31 10.47 11.66
C PRO A 341 -10.83 10.29 11.78
N GLU A 342 -11.34 9.13 11.37
CA GLU A 342 -12.76 8.79 11.40
C GLU A 342 -13.32 8.54 12.82
N ASN A 343 -12.43 8.31 13.80
CA ASN A 343 -12.77 7.98 15.19
C ASN A 343 -12.44 9.08 16.18
N ILE A 344 -11.55 10.02 15.83
CA ILE A 344 -11.03 11.05 16.72
C ILE A 344 -12.16 11.85 17.38
N ASP A 345 -13.21 12.16 16.62
CA ASP A 345 -14.34 12.93 17.14
C ASP A 345 -15.26 12.15 18.08
N LYS A 346 -15.10 10.83 18.07
CA LYS A 346 -15.90 9.86 18.82
C LYS A 346 -15.04 9.13 19.87
N ALA A 347 -13.77 9.49 20.00
CA ALA A 347 -12.83 8.86 20.91
C ALA A 347 -13.33 8.96 22.35
N GLN A 348 -13.29 7.84 23.07
CA GLN A 348 -13.66 7.78 24.48
C GLN A 348 -12.91 6.66 25.18
N PHE A 349 -12.34 6.99 26.34
CA PHE A 349 -11.59 6.05 27.15
C PHE A 349 -12.39 4.75 27.35
N PRO A 350 -11.79 3.56 27.14
CA PRO A 350 -12.48 2.29 27.35
C PRO A 350 -13.03 2.28 28.78
N LEU A 351 -14.35 2.04 28.95
CA LEU A 351 -15.21 2.29 30.14
C LEU A 351 -16.12 3.55 30.05
N GLY A 352 -16.10 4.29 28.95
CA GLY A 352 -16.97 5.46 28.67
C GLY A 352 -18.28 5.18 27.90
N ARG A 353 -19.08 6.24 27.69
CA ARG A 353 -20.36 6.25 26.95
C ARG A 353 -20.16 6.29 25.40
N ARG A 354 -19.86 5.16 24.72
CA ARG A 354 -19.79 5.12 23.24
C ARG A 354 -20.61 3.98 22.63
N LYS A 355 -21.39 4.28 21.58
CA LYS A 355 -21.95 3.29 20.64
C LYS A 355 -20.86 2.80 19.66
N SER A 356 -20.06 1.79 19.99
CA SER A 356 -19.20 1.14 18.98
C SER A 356 -19.07 -0.37 19.19
N ARG A 357 -19.24 -1.14 18.10
CA ARG A 357 -18.99 -2.60 18.07
C ARG A 357 -17.54 -2.98 18.42
N GLN A 358 -16.61 -2.02 18.33
CA GLN A 358 -15.18 -2.22 18.57
C GLN A 358 -14.89 -2.48 20.06
N GLN A 359 -15.48 -1.71 20.98
CA GLN A 359 -15.31 -1.92 22.42
C GLN A 359 -15.82 -3.29 22.90
N LEU A 360 -16.88 -3.81 22.27
CA LEU A 360 -17.44 -5.13 22.57
C LEU A 360 -16.42 -6.26 22.35
N MET A 361 -15.61 -6.18 21.29
CA MET A 361 -14.57 -7.17 21.06
C MET A 361 -13.48 -7.10 22.13
N PHE A 362 -13.08 -5.91 22.56
CA PHE A 362 -11.99 -5.76 23.54
C PHE A 362 -12.36 -6.23 24.95
N PHE A 363 -13.62 -6.11 25.38
CA PHE A 363 -14.07 -6.67 26.66
C PHE A 363 -14.09 -8.22 26.66
N ALA A 364 -14.38 -8.85 25.51
CA ALA A 364 -14.35 -10.31 25.38
C ALA A 364 -12.92 -10.88 25.51
N PHE A 365 -11.92 -10.14 25.02
CA PHE A 365 -10.50 -10.52 25.09
C PHE A 365 -9.91 -10.50 26.49
N ASN A 366 -10.37 -9.59 27.36
CA ASN A 366 -9.78 -9.40 28.69
C ASN A 366 -9.88 -10.68 29.55
N ARG A 367 -10.96 -11.47 29.44
CA ARG A 367 -11.11 -12.72 30.21
C ARG A 367 -10.39 -13.93 29.58
N ILE A 368 -10.28 -13.99 28.25
CA ILE A 368 -9.55 -15.07 27.56
C ILE A 368 -8.07 -15.07 27.97
N MET A 369 -7.49 -13.88 28.16
CA MET A 369 -6.05 -13.71 28.44
C MET A 369 -5.70 -13.67 29.94
N LEU A 370 -6.67 -13.50 30.85
CA LEU A 370 -6.46 -13.52 32.31
C LEU A 370 -6.47 -14.94 32.92
N MET A 371 -6.74 -15.99 32.13
CA MET A 371 -6.71 -17.38 32.60
C MET A 371 -5.31 -18.01 32.47
N ARG A 372 -4.45 -17.83 33.49
CA ARG A 372 -3.45 -18.84 33.89
C ARG A 372 -4.08 -19.61 35.05
N PRO A 373 -4.47 -20.90 34.93
CA PRO A 373 -3.65 -22.00 34.38
C PRO A 373 -4.46 -23.12 33.68
N CYS A 374 -4.28 -23.35 32.38
CA CYS A 374 -4.67 -24.65 31.76
C CYS A 374 -3.73 -25.13 30.65
N PHE A 375 -2.65 -24.40 30.34
CA PHE A 375 -1.64 -24.83 29.37
C PHE A 375 -0.48 -25.58 30.03
N SER A 376 -0.78 -26.49 30.97
CA SER A 376 0.20 -27.44 31.52
C SER A 376 -0.11 -28.90 31.13
N TRP A 377 -0.97 -29.10 30.13
CA TRP A 377 -1.41 -30.44 29.69
C TRP A 377 -1.02 -30.79 28.23
N PHE A 378 -0.17 -29.97 27.62
CA PHE A 378 0.52 -30.34 26.38
C PHE A 378 2.02 -30.10 26.60
N GLY A 379 2.65 -31.05 27.27
CA GLY A 379 4.08 -31.26 27.10
C GLY A 379 4.27 -31.88 25.72
N ASP A 380 4.46 -31.05 24.70
CA ASP A 380 5.24 -31.38 23.52
C ASP A 380 5.40 -30.16 22.62
N ALA A 381 6.58 -30.05 22.02
CA ALA A 381 7.07 -28.98 21.14
C ALA A 381 6.30 -28.83 19.81
N SER A 382 5.04 -29.27 19.74
CA SER A 382 4.18 -29.26 18.54
C SER A 382 3.23 -28.06 18.47
N SER A 383 2.94 -27.40 19.60
CA SER A 383 2.04 -26.24 19.65
C SER A 383 2.74 -24.91 19.32
N GLU A 384 4.01 -24.72 19.74
CA GLU A 384 4.86 -23.61 19.29
C GLU A 384 5.24 -23.75 17.82
N GLY A 385 5.45 -24.98 17.34
CA GLY A 385 5.68 -25.28 15.92
C GLY A 385 4.47 -24.99 15.03
N MET A 386 3.25 -25.34 15.47
CA MET A 386 2.02 -24.95 14.76
C MET A 386 1.78 -23.45 14.82
N LEU A 387 1.97 -22.80 15.97
CA LEU A 387 1.81 -21.35 16.11
C LEU A 387 2.82 -20.57 15.25
N LEU A 388 4.08 -21.01 15.18
CA LEU A 388 5.08 -20.43 14.28
C LEU A 388 4.74 -20.69 12.81
N LEU A 389 4.28 -21.89 12.45
CA LEU A 389 3.84 -22.21 11.09
C LEU A 389 2.57 -21.42 10.69
N PHE A 390 1.68 -21.12 11.64
CA PHE A 390 0.46 -20.32 11.46
C PHE A 390 0.73 -18.80 11.47
N ILE A 391 1.66 -18.32 12.28
CA ILE A 391 2.19 -16.95 12.20
C ILE A 391 2.93 -16.78 10.86
N PHE A 392 3.70 -17.76 10.41
CA PHE A 392 4.37 -17.72 9.10
C PHE A 392 3.36 -17.73 7.95
N THR A 393 2.32 -18.58 8.00
CA THR A 393 1.27 -18.62 6.96
C THR A 393 0.34 -17.40 7.00
N ALA A 394 0.05 -16.82 8.17
CA ALA A 394 -0.71 -15.59 8.30
C ALA A 394 0.11 -14.35 7.89
N ILE A 395 1.42 -14.32 8.14
CA ILE A 395 2.34 -13.32 7.58
C ILE A 395 2.45 -13.49 6.06
N LEU A 396 2.44 -14.73 5.54
CA LEU A 396 2.38 -15.05 4.11
C LEU A 396 1.02 -14.74 3.46
N GLU A 397 -0.08 -14.66 4.22
CA GLU A 397 -1.41 -14.20 3.76
C GLU A 397 -1.60 -12.68 3.94
N LEU A 398 -0.87 -12.03 4.86
CA LEU A 398 -0.86 -10.56 5.04
C LEU A 398 0.19 -9.86 4.18
N SER A 399 1.17 -10.60 3.65
CA SER A 399 1.92 -10.15 2.47
C SER A 399 1.05 -10.13 1.21
N LYS A 400 -0.26 -10.44 1.30
CA LYS A 400 -1.18 -10.57 0.16
C LYS A 400 -2.16 -9.43 -0.11
N ALA A 401 -2.02 -8.30 0.59
CA ALA A 401 -2.83 -7.12 0.31
C ALA A 401 -1.98 -6.06 -0.39
N ASP A 402 -2.44 -5.65 -1.58
CA ASP A 402 -1.82 -4.59 -2.39
C ASP A 402 -1.52 -3.34 -1.53
N LEU A 403 -0.26 -2.90 -1.51
CA LEU A 403 0.16 -1.67 -0.87
C LEU A 403 -0.44 -0.49 -1.69
N PRO A 404 -1.20 0.43 -1.09
CA PRO A 404 -1.87 1.48 -1.85
C PRO A 404 -0.91 2.58 -2.33
N CYS A 405 -1.29 3.27 -3.40
CA CYS A 405 -0.63 4.48 -3.86
C CYS A 405 -0.57 5.58 -2.78
N VAL A 406 0.62 6.13 -2.52
CA VAL A 406 0.79 7.38 -1.75
C VAL A 406 0.71 8.54 -2.73
N GLN A 407 -0.47 9.17 -2.81
CA GLN A 407 -0.76 10.17 -3.83
C GLN A 407 -0.07 11.51 -3.55
N LYS A 408 0.52 12.11 -4.59
CA LYS A 408 0.99 13.51 -4.62
C LYS A 408 0.37 14.23 -5.83
N VAL A 409 -0.13 15.45 -5.61
CA VAL A 409 -0.81 16.26 -6.63
C VAL A 409 0.08 17.44 -7.04
N TYR A 410 0.34 17.62 -8.34
CA TYR A 410 1.31 18.61 -8.85
C TYR A 410 0.70 19.88 -9.48
N LYS A 411 -0.60 19.91 -9.79
CA LYS A 411 -1.31 21.09 -10.32
C LYS A 411 -2.50 21.46 -9.44
N SER A 412 -3.01 22.68 -9.58
CA SER A 412 -4.23 23.13 -8.90
C SER A 412 -5.51 22.41 -9.38
N THR A 413 -5.39 21.52 -10.36
CA THR A 413 -6.43 20.58 -10.78
C THR A 413 -6.29 19.29 -9.99
N ASP A 414 -7.36 18.86 -9.31
CA ASP A 414 -7.41 17.69 -8.39
C ASP A 414 -7.13 16.30 -9.05
N HIS A 415 -6.53 16.26 -10.24
CA HIS A 415 -6.42 15.06 -11.07
C HIS A 415 -4.98 14.74 -11.53
N ASN A 416 -4.01 15.66 -11.33
CA ASN A 416 -2.60 15.41 -11.67
C ASN A 416 -1.90 14.62 -10.56
N ILE A 417 -2.22 13.33 -10.48
CA ILE A 417 -1.86 12.45 -9.36
C ILE A 417 -0.74 11.48 -9.77
N VAL A 418 0.37 11.52 -9.05
CA VAL A 418 1.42 10.49 -9.07
C VAL A 418 1.42 9.69 -7.78
N CYS A 419 2.04 8.51 -7.81
CA CYS A 419 2.29 7.71 -6.61
C CYS A 419 3.75 7.80 -6.21
N VAL A 420 4.00 8.24 -4.98
CA VAL A 420 5.34 8.44 -4.42
C VAL A 420 5.87 7.15 -3.84
N CYS A 421 7.09 6.80 -4.23
CA CYS A 421 7.83 5.67 -3.71
C CYS A 421 9.23 6.11 -3.23
N ASN A 422 9.76 5.40 -2.24
CA ASN A 422 11.12 5.58 -1.71
C ASN A 422 11.67 4.23 -1.21
N GLY A 423 12.86 4.23 -0.62
CA GLY A 423 13.51 3.02 -0.11
C GLY A 423 12.76 2.25 0.99
N THR A 424 11.69 2.81 1.57
CA THR A 424 10.88 2.17 2.62
C THR A 424 9.45 1.84 2.19
N TYR A 425 8.97 2.43 1.09
CA TYR A 425 7.58 2.29 0.65
C TYR A 425 7.47 2.38 -0.87
N CYS A 426 6.71 1.47 -1.46
CA CYS A 426 6.14 1.66 -2.80
C CYS A 426 4.83 0.89 -2.91
N ASP A 427 3.87 1.39 -3.70
CA ASP A 427 2.62 0.69 -3.97
C ASP A 427 2.85 -0.52 -4.90
N ASP A 428 2.12 -1.60 -4.67
CA ASP A 428 2.34 -2.89 -5.34
C ASP A 428 1.02 -3.59 -5.70
N ILE A 429 1.13 -4.66 -6.48
CA ILE A 429 0.00 -5.43 -7.02
C ILE A 429 0.32 -6.92 -6.94
N GLU A 430 -0.44 -7.62 -6.13
CA GLU A 430 -0.41 -9.06 -5.99
C GLU A 430 -0.72 -9.81 -7.30
N PRO A 431 0.03 -10.87 -7.62
CA PRO A 431 -0.33 -11.77 -8.72
C PRO A 431 -1.70 -12.43 -8.51
N VAL A 432 -2.55 -12.42 -9.54
CA VAL A 432 -3.81 -13.18 -9.55
C VAL A 432 -3.53 -14.65 -9.84
N THR A 433 -3.41 -15.47 -8.80
CA THR A 433 -3.15 -16.92 -8.96
C THR A 433 -4.42 -17.73 -9.13
N LYS A 434 -5.48 -17.42 -8.38
CA LYS A 434 -6.76 -18.15 -8.41
C LYS A 434 -7.93 -17.18 -8.44
N ILE A 435 -8.93 -17.49 -9.26
CA ILE A 435 -10.21 -16.79 -9.31
C ILE A 435 -11.26 -17.76 -8.78
N ALA A 436 -12.14 -17.27 -7.88
CA ALA A 436 -13.22 -18.10 -7.37
C ALA A 436 -14.18 -18.46 -8.49
N ARG A 437 -14.69 -19.70 -8.50
CA ARG A 437 -15.63 -20.17 -9.53
C ARG A 437 -16.85 -19.26 -9.62
N GLY A 438 -17.27 -18.93 -10.84
CA GLY A 438 -18.40 -18.01 -11.10
C GLY A 438 -18.12 -16.56 -10.71
N LYS A 439 -16.85 -16.18 -10.55
CA LYS A 439 -16.42 -14.79 -10.29
C LYS A 439 -15.40 -14.35 -11.34
N ALA A 440 -15.32 -13.05 -11.49
CA ALA A 440 -14.24 -12.37 -12.21
C ALA A 440 -13.55 -11.38 -11.28
N VAL A 441 -12.27 -11.12 -11.52
CA VAL A 441 -11.48 -10.09 -10.82
C VAL A 441 -11.38 -8.88 -11.72
N VAL A 442 -11.61 -7.70 -11.16
CA VAL A 442 -11.54 -6.42 -11.88
C VAL A 442 -10.52 -5.52 -11.20
N TYR A 443 -9.58 -4.98 -11.97
CA TYR A 443 -8.68 -3.92 -11.55
C TYR A 443 -9.04 -2.63 -12.27
N VAL A 444 -9.12 -1.50 -11.57
CA VAL A 444 -9.45 -0.20 -12.16
C VAL A 444 -8.42 0.86 -11.80
N SER A 445 -7.98 1.63 -12.79
CA SER A 445 -7.26 2.90 -12.61
C SER A 445 -8.05 4.03 -13.25
N SER A 446 -8.05 5.22 -12.66
CA SER A 446 -8.83 6.35 -13.19
C SER A 446 -8.20 7.73 -12.96
N LEU A 447 -8.68 8.71 -13.72
CA LEU A 447 -8.38 10.15 -13.55
C LEU A 447 -8.62 10.61 -12.11
N ALA A 448 -9.64 10.05 -11.44
CA ALA A 448 -10.00 10.37 -10.06
C ALA A 448 -9.00 9.82 -9.01
N GLY A 449 -7.93 9.16 -9.44
CA GLY A 449 -6.84 8.71 -8.55
C GLY A 449 -6.87 7.22 -8.20
N LYS A 450 -7.78 6.42 -8.77
CA LYS A 450 -7.71 4.96 -8.60
C LYS A 450 -6.46 4.42 -9.27
N ARG A 451 -5.79 3.47 -8.62
CA ARG A 451 -4.57 2.83 -9.08
C ARG A 451 -4.68 1.34 -8.76
N PHE A 452 -4.94 0.53 -9.79
CA PHE A 452 -5.23 -0.91 -9.67
C PHE A 452 -6.22 -1.26 -8.56
N GLN A 453 -7.29 -0.47 -8.40
CA GLN A 453 -8.31 -0.78 -7.40
C GLN A 453 -8.97 -2.12 -7.75
N LYS A 454 -8.73 -3.12 -6.90
CA LYS A 454 -9.19 -4.49 -7.07
C LYS A 454 -10.61 -4.67 -6.55
N SER A 455 -11.43 -5.38 -7.30
CA SER A 455 -12.77 -5.81 -6.92
C SER A 455 -13.12 -7.16 -7.58
N THR A 456 -14.27 -7.73 -7.22
CA THR A 456 -14.76 -8.97 -7.83
C THR A 456 -16.22 -8.81 -8.25
N ILE A 457 -16.56 -9.32 -9.43
CA ILE A 457 -17.92 -9.31 -9.97
C ILE A 457 -18.40 -10.75 -10.23
N PRO A 458 -19.72 -11.04 -10.19
CA PRO A 458 -20.24 -12.34 -10.58
C PRO A 458 -20.13 -12.57 -12.08
N VAL A 459 -19.94 -13.83 -12.47
CA VAL A 459 -20.15 -14.32 -13.83
C VAL A 459 -21.51 -15.00 -13.84
N SER A 460 -22.46 -14.48 -14.62
CA SER A 460 -23.84 -14.98 -14.69
C SER A 460 -24.21 -15.49 -16.09
N GLY A 461 -25.29 -16.25 -16.19
CA GLY A 461 -25.92 -16.61 -17.46
C GLY A 461 -26.96 -15.60 -17.96
N ASP A 462 -27.31 -14.61 -17.12
CA ASP A 462 -28.33 -13.61 -17.44
C ASP A 462 -27.70 -12.33 -18.00
N THR A 463 -28.36 -11.77 -19.02
CA THR A 463 -28.05 -10.46 -19.58
C THR A 463 -28.67 -9.35 -18.72
N LYS A 464 -28.07 -8.16 -18.75
CA LYS A 464 -28.61 -6.94 -18.13
C LYS A 464 -28.74 -5.86 -19.19
N THR A 465 -29.62 -4.89 -18.96
CA THR A 465 -29.62 -3.70 -19.81
C THR A 465 -28.35 -2.90 -19.53
N ALA A 466 -27.53 -2.66 -20.56
CA ALA A 466 -26.28 -1.91 -20.47
C ALA A 466 -26.20 -0.87 -21.59
N THR A 467 -25.43 0.20 -21.36
CA THR A 467 -25.20 1.25 -22.38
C THR A 467 -24.19 0.86 -23.44
N VAL A 468 -23.32 -0.10 -23.13
CA VAL A 468 -22.26 -0.61 -24.01
C VAL A 468 -22.21 -2.13 -23.85
N GLU A 469 -22.08 -2.83 -24.98
CA GLU A 469 -21.88 -4.27 -25.02
C GLU A 469 -20.50 -4.60 -25.58
N VAL A 470 -19.79 -5.51 -24.92
CA VAL A 470 -18.47 -6.00 -25.33
C VAL A 470 -18.56 -7.49 -25.53
N SER A 471 -18.40 -7.94 -26.77
CA SER A 471 -18.39 -9.37 -27.10
C SER A 471 -16.96 -9.86 -27.24
N VAL A 472 -16.64 -10.99 -26.61
CA VAL A 472 -15.36 -11.70 -26.78
C VAL A 472 -15.60 -13.13 -27.26
N ASP A 473 -14.77 -13.61 -28.19
CA ASP A 473 -14.89 -14.97 -28.75
C ASP A 473 -13.53 -15.65 -28.89
N ALA A 474 -13.20 -16.50 -27.91
CA ALA A 474 -11.96 -17.26 -27.91
C ALA A 474 -11.93 -18.45 -28.88
N ARG A 475 -12.97 -18.65 -29.71
CA ARG A 475 -12.90 -19.58 -30.85
C ARG A 475 -12.20 -18.96 -32.06
N GLN A 476 -11.99 -17.65 -32.03
CA GLN A 476 -11.30 -16.88 -33.06
C GLN A 476 -10.04 -16.28 -32.46
N GLU A 477 -8.92 -16.93 -32.76
CA GLU A 477 -7.59 -16.60 -32.26
C GLU A 477 -6.79 -15.75 -33.27
N PHE A 478 -5.90 -14.91 -32.75
CA PHE A 478 -5.04 -14.01 -33.52
C PHE A 478 -3.55 -14.23 -33.15
N GLN A 479 -2.78 -13.16 -32.97
CA GLN A 479 -1.35 -13.23 -32.69
C GLN A 479 -1.06 -13.73 -31.26
N SER A 480 0.06 -14.44 -31.11
CA SER A 480 0.65 -14.74 -29.80
C SER A 480 1.43 -13.54 -29.26
N ILE A 481 1.28 -13.25 -27.97
CA ILE A 481 1.88 -12.09 -27.34
C ILE A 481 3.37 -12.32 -27.04
N ILE A 482 4.23 -11.47 -27.60
CA ILE A 482 5.67 -11.43 -27.36
C ILE A 482 5.97 -10.87 -25.98
N GLY A 483 5.31 -9.78 -25.57
CA GLY A 483 5.54 -9.18 -24.25
C GLY A 483 5.38 -7.68 -24.21
N PHE A 484 5.65 -7.12 -23.03
CA PHE A 484 5.56 -5.71 -22.74
C PHE A 484 6.75 -5.27 -21.88
N GLY A 485 7.29 -4.09 -22.15
CA GLY A 485 8.29 -3.52 -21.26
C GLY A 485 8.85 -2.19 -21.72
N GLY A 486 10.15 -1.98 -21.59
CA GLY A 486 10.80 -0.71 -21.94
C GLY A 486 12.32 -0.81 -22.15
N ALA A 487 12.98 0.32 -22.36
CA ALA A 487 14.40 0.41 -22.73
C ALA A 487 15.34 0.66 -21.54
N PHE A 488 16.52 0.03 -21.59
CA PHE A 488 17.66 0.23 -20.70
C PHE A 488 18.70 1.15 -21.36
N THR A 489 18.39 2.44 -21.43
CA THR A 489 19.30 3.48 -21.94
C THR A 489 20.34 3.89 -20.89
N ASP A 490 21.35 4.66 -21.28
CA ASP A 490 22.33 5.19 -20.33
C ASP A 490 21.66 6.14 -19.33
N SER A 491 20.71 6.97 -19.81
CA SER A 491 19.92 7.87 -18.95
C SER A 491 19.14 7.11 -17.88
N VAL A 492 18.60 5.94 -18.19
CA VAL A 492 17.96 5.07 -17.19
C VAL A 492 18.96 4.66 -16.11
N GLY A 493 20.14 4.18 -16.50
CA GLY A 493 21.14 3.76 -15.52
C GLY A 493 21.72 4.91 -14.69
N ILE A 494 21.87 6.10 -15.27
CA ILE A 494 22.27 7.32 -14.55
C ILE A 494 21.22 7.68 -13.49
N ASN A 495 19.93 7.68 -13.86
CA ASN A 495 18.84 7.96 -12.92
C ASN A 495 18.77 6.90 -11.80
N LEU A 496 18.95 5.62 -12.13
CA LEU A 496 19.02 4.56 -11.12
C LEU A 496 20.22 4.76 -10.18
N ASN A 497 21.40 5.12 -10.69
CA ASN A 497 22.59 5.40 -9.88
C ASN A 497 22.45 6.64 -8.99
N SER A 498 21.54 7.55 -9.31
CA SER A 498 21.27 8.73 -8.48
C SER A 498 20.48 8.43 -7.19
N LEU A 499 19.87 7.25 -7.10
CA LEU A 499 19.06 6.81 -5.96
C LEU A 499 19.88 5.95 -4.98
N LYS A 500 19.46 5.92 -3.71
CA LYS A 500 20.00 4.93 -2.77
C LYS A 500 19.60 3.52 -3.19
N GLU A 501 20.41 2.53 -2.81
CA GLU A 501 20.21 1.13 -3.18
C GLU A 501 18.80 0.62 -2.88
N SER A 502 18.24 0.93 -1.71
CA SER A 502 16.89 0.52 -1.33
C SER A 502 15.80 1.13 -2.22
N THR A 503 15.93 2.41 -2.58
CA THR A 503 14.99 3.10 -3.48
C THR A 503 15.10 2.57 -4.91
N ARG A 504 16.32 2.42 -5.40
CA ARG A 504 16.63 1.85 -6.71
C ARG A 504 16.07 0.43 -6.87
N GLN A 505 16.23 -0.40 -5.85
CA GLN A 505 15.67 -1.75 -5.80
C GLN A 505 14.14 -1.72 -5.88
N LYS A 506 13.48 -0.81 -5.14
CA LYS A 506 12.02 -0.65 -5.19
C LYS A 506 11.51 -0.23 -6.58
N LEU A 507 12.26 0.60 -7.29
CA LEU A 507 11.93 1.01 -8.66
C LEU A 507 11.98 -0.19 -9.62
N LEU A 508 13.07 -0.96 -9.59
CA LEU A 508 13.20 -2.16 -10.44
C LEU A 508 12.17 -3.24 -10.08
N GLU A 509 11.86 -3.41 -8.78
CA GLU A 509 10.78 -4.28 -8.31
C GLU A 509 9.40 -3.84 -8.83
N ALA A 510 9.15 -2.53 -8.96
CA ALA A 510 7.89 -2.02 -9.50
C ALA A 510 7.68 -2.45 -10.96
N TYR A 511 8.73 -2.54 -11.77
CA TYR A 511 8.63 -3.05 -13.15
C TYR A 511 8.68 -4.57 -13.24
N PHE A 512 9.74 -5.18 -12.69
CA PHE A 512 10.12 -6.57 -12.97
C PHE A 512 9.82 -7.52 -11.81
N GLY A 513 9.54 -6.98 -10.61
CA GLY A 513 9.27 -7.77 -9.43
C GLY A 513 7.91 -8.48 -9.50
N LYS A 514 7.76 -9.55 -8.70
CA LYS A 514 6.53 -10.33 -8.59
C LYS A 514 5.30 -9.47 -8.29
N ASN A 515 5.46 -8.48 -7.41
CA ASN A 515 4.38 -7.55 -7.02
C ASN A 515 4.38 -6.25 -7.86
N GLY A 516 5.27 -6.13 -8.85
CA GLY A 516 5.29 -5.03 -9.81
C GLY A 516 4.29 -5.23 -10.95
N ILE A 517 4.50 -4.55 -12.07
CA ILE A 517 3.68 -4.67 -13.29
C ILE A 517 4.14 -5.79 -14.24
N GLY A 518 5.23 -6.49 -13.93
CA GLY A 518 5.60 -7.73 -14.63
C GLY A 518 6.14 -7.54 -16.04
N TYR A 519 6.95 -6.50 -16.27
CA TYR A 519 7.68 -6.32 -17.52
C TYR A 519 8.50 -7.56 -17.86
N ASN A 520 8.44 -7.95 -19.13
CA ASN A 520 9.06 -9.17 -19.66
C ASN A 520 9.66 -8.96 -21.06
N LEU A 521 9.72 -7.73 -21.54
CA LEU A 521 10.42 -7.31 -22.74
C LEU A 521 11.36 -6.16 -22.39
N GLY A 522 12.60 -6.18 -22.90
CA GLY A 522 13.59 -5.15 -22.62
C GLY A 522 14.35 -4.75 -23.87
N ARG A 523 14.38 -3.46 -24.20
CA ARG A 523 15.17 -2.91 -25.31
C ARG A 523 16.52 -2.44 -24.80
N VAL A 524 17.60 -2.81 -25.48
CA VAL A 524 18.97 -2.41 -25.08
C VAL A 524 19.65 -1.72 -26.25
N PRO A 525 20.03 -0.44 -26.12
CA PRO A 525 20.83 0.22 -27.13
C PRO A 525 22.18 -0.45 -27.37
N ILE A 526 22.59 -0.54 -28.63
CA ILE A 526 23.97 -0.89 -29.00
C ILE A 526 24.75 0.43 -29.05
N ALA A 527 25.55 0.68 -28.01
CA ALA A 527 26.27 1.93 -27.74
C ALA A 527 25.34 3.14 -27.48
N SER A 528 25.80 4.35 -27.82
CA SER A 528 25.13 5.61 -27.48
C SER A 528 23.87 5.92 -28.28
N THR A 529 23.00 6.72 -27.65
CA THR A 529 21.74 7.24 -28.21
C THR A 529 21.64 8.75 -27.93
N ASP A 530 20.49 9.36 -28.21
CA ASP A 530 20.16 10.69 -27.69
C ASP A 530 20.03 10.70 -26.15
N PHE A 531 19.52 9.62 -25.57
CA PHE A 531 19.50 9.32 -24.11
C PHE A 531 20.82 8.72 -23.61
N SER A 532 21.91 9.39 -24.00
CA SER A 532 23.26 9.24 -23.47
C SER A 532 23.79 10.63 -23.09
N THR A 533 24.92 10.71 -22.39
CA THR A 533 25.59 11.99 -22.08
C THR A 533 26.62 12.42 -23.13
N ARG A 534 26.98 11.54 -24.05
CA ARG A 534 27.94 11.77 -25.15
C ARG A 534 27.70 10.81 -26.31
N GLU A 535 28.23 11.15 -27.49
CA GLU A 535 28.35 10.24 -28.63
C GLU A 535 29.51 9.24 -28.36
N TYR A 536 29.25 7.94 -28.51
CA TYR A 536 30.26 6.88 -28.44
C TYR A 536 29.82 5.60 -29.18
N SER A 537 30.81 4.82 -29.64
CA SER A 537 30.61 3.46 -30.14
C SER A 537 31.55 2.47 -29.45
N TYR A 538 31.41 1.18 -29.73
CA TYR A 538 32.33 0.16 -29.21
C TYR A 538 33.62 0.00 -30.02
N ALA A 539 33.76 0.74 -31.13
CA ALA A 539 34.89 0.59 -32.05
C ALA A 539 35.28 1.96 -32.64
N ASP A 540 35.62 2.93 -31.79
CA ASP A 540 35.95 4.30 -32.21
C ASP A 540 37.38 4.45 -32.78
N VAL A 541 38.20 3.39 -32.78
CA VAL A 541 39.50 3.38 -33.45
C VAL A 541 39.31 3.40 -34.97
N GLU A 542 39.65 4.53 -35.60
CA GLU A 542 39.47 4.72 -37.04
C GLU A 542 40.22 3.65 -37.86
N GLY A 543 39.50 3.02 -38.80
CA GLY A 543 40.06 2.04 -39.72
C GLY A 543 40.20 0.62 -39.16
N ASP A 544 39.74 0.35 -37.93
CA ASP A 544 39.70 -1.01 -37.37
C ASP A 544 38.61 -1.88 -38.02
N MET A 545 38.83 -2.27 -39.27
CA MET A 545 37.88 -3.09 -40.05
C MET A 545 37.67 -4.50 -39.50
N LYS A 546 38.52 -4.94 -38.54
CA LYS A 546 38.52 -6.30 -37.98
C LYS A 546 37.92 -6.35 -36.57
N MET A 547 37.52 -5.22 -36.00
CA MET A 547 37.01 -5.13 -34.61
C MET A 547 38.00 -5.64 -33.57
N THR A 548 39.31 -5.41 -33.80
CA THR A 548 40.38 -5.81 -32.87
C THR A 548 40.43 -4.95 -31.61
N GLY A 549 40.06 -3.68 -31.71
CA GLY A 549 39.91 -2.74 -30.61
C GLY A 549 38.48 -2.64 -30.06
N PHE A 550 37.59 -3.57 -30.43
CA PHE A 550 36.21 -3.55 -29.93
C PHE A 550 36.18 -3.72 -28.41
N SER A 551 35.52 -2.80 -27.71
CA SER A 551 35.28 -2.90 -26.28
C SER A 551 33.93 -2.29 -25.92
N LEU A 552 33.23 -2.94 -24.98
CA LEU A 552 32.16 -2.27 -24.24
C LEU A 552 32.75 -1.09 -23.44
N THR A 553 31.91 -0.12 -23.13
CA THR A 553 32.28 1.12 -22.45
C THR A 553 31.80 1.13 -21.00
N ASP A 554 32.29 2.08 -20.20
CA ASP A 554 31.84 2.26 -18.81
C ASP A 554 30.32 2.41 -18.72
N GLU A 555 29.67 3.04 -19.70
CA GLU A 555 28.21 3.14 -19.77
C GLU A 555 27.51 1.75 -19.77
N ASP A 556 28.08 0.72 -20.39
CA ASP A 556 27.50 -0.62 -20.32
C ASP A 556 27.66 -1.22 -18.92
N PHE A 557 28.85 -1.09 -18.34
CA PHE A 557 29.18 -1.70 -17.05
C PHE A 557 28.52 -0.98 -15.87
N ASP A 558 28.31 0.33 -15.96
CA ASP A 558 27.79 1.16 -14.88
C ASP A 558 26.28 1.43 -15.00
N TYR A 559 25.74 1.49 -16.22
CA TYR A 559 24.37 1.95 -16.47
C TYR A 559 23.44 0.91 -17.09
N LYS A 560 23.94 -0.18 -17.68
CA LYS A 560 23.07 -1.14 -18.41
C LYS A 560 23.14 -2.55 -17.83
N ILE A 561 24.31 -3.18 -17.88
CA ILE A 561 24.53 -4.58 -17.50
C ILE A 561 24.02 -4.88 -16.07
N PRO A 562 24.35 -4.09 -15.03
CA PRO A 562 23.91 -4.40 -13.66
C PRO A 562 22.37 -4.42 -13.54
N TYR A 563 21.67 -3.53 -14.23
CA TYR A 563 20.22 -3.40 -14.14
C TYR A 563 19.49 -4.40 -15.01
N ILE A 564 20.05 -4.76 -16.17
CA ILE A 564 19.57 -5.89 -16.98
C ILE A 564 19.68 -7.19 -16.17
N LEU A 565 20.82 -7.45 -15.52
CA LEU A 565 20.99 -8.63 -14.66
C LEU A 565 20.01 -8.64 -13.49
N THR A 566 19.74 -7.48 -12.89
CA THR A 566 18.75 -7.34 -11.83
C THR A 566 17.33 -7.65 -12.34
N ALA A 567 16.95 -7.13 -13.51
CA ALA A 567 15.66 -7.43 -14.15
C ALA A 567 15.53 -8.92 -14.52
N MET A 568 16.59 -9.53 -15.05
CA MET A 568 16.64 -10.97 -15.31
C MET A 568 16.46 -11.78 -14.03
N ASN A 569 17.10 -11.39 -12.93
CA ASN A 569 16.94 -12.06 -11.65
C ASN A 569 15.51 -11.93 -11.10
N LEU A 570 14.94 -10.72 -11.11
CA LEU A 570 13.57 -10.45 -10.63
C LEU A 570 12.50 -11.22 -11.42
N THR A 571 12.72 -11.43 -12.72
CA THR A 571 11.82 -12.19 -13.59
C THR A 571 12.11 -13.71 -13.59
N GLY A 572 13.14 -14.17 -12.87
CA GLY A 572 13.58 -15.57 -12.92
C GLY A 572 14.02 -16.02 -14.31
N GLY A 573 14.64 -15.12 -15.08
CA GLY A 573 15.08 -15.32 -16.46
C GLY A 573 13.97 -15.22 -17.51
N LYS A 574 12.73 -14.88 -17.11
CA LYS A 574 11.58 -14.78 -18.02
C LYS A 574 11.42 -13.37 -18.59
N ILE A 575 12.48 -12.87 -19.22
CA ILE A 575 12.51 -11.59 -19.95
C ILE A 575 13.14 -11.80 -21.32
N ARG A 576 12.50 -11.26 -22.37
CA ARG A 576 13.03 -11.22 -23.73
C ARG A 576 13.78 -9.90 -23.91
N LEU A 577 15.07 -9.97 -24.16
CA LEU A 577 15.88 -8.77 -24.46
C LEU A 577 16.07 -8.64 -25.97
N PHE A 578 15.86 -7.46 -26.52
CA PHE A 578 16.25 -7.16 -27.90
C PHE A 578 17.15 -5.94 -27.96
N ALA A 579 18.07 -5.93 -28.91
CA ALA A 579 19.04 -4.85 -29.07
C ALA A 579 18.80 -4.05 -30.37
N SER A 580 19.11 -2.76 -30.33
CA SER A 580 18.92 -1.86 -31.47
C SER A 580 20.10 -0.91 -31.59
N PRO A 581 20.79 -0.82 -32.74
CA PRO A 581 21.83 0.18 -32.97
C PRO A 581 21.24 1.49 -33.50
N TRP A 582 21.68 2.63 -32.97
CA TRP A 582 21.34 3.95 -33.52
C TRP A 582 22.26 4.36 -34.66
N SER A 583 23.52 3.93 -34.61
CA SER A 583 24.49 4.25 -35.65
C SER A 583 25.66 3.29 -35.64
N ALA A 584 26.30 3.14 -36.80
CA ALA A 584 27.65 2.60 -36.87
C ALA A 584 28.69 3.61 -36.33
N PRO A 585 29.90 3.16 -35.95
CA PRO A 585 31.00 4.06 -35.65
C PRO A 585 31.18 5.12 -36.74
N GLY A 586 31.46 6.38 -36.35
CA GLY A 586 31.45 7.52 -37.29
C GLY A 586 32.38 7.33 -38.50
N TRP A 587 33.55 6.71 -38.30
CA TRP A 587 34.52 6.45 -39.36
C TRP A 587 34.03 5.44 -40.43
N MET A 588 33.00 4.63 -40.13
CA MET A 588 32.36 3.73 -41.10
C MET A 588 31.32 4.44 -41.97
N LYS A 589 30.87 5.63 -41.58
CA LYS A 589 29.76 6.35 -42.24
C LYS A 589 30.25 7.35 -43.29
N THR A 590 29.44 7.60 -44.30
CA THR A 590 29.76 8.53 -45.41
C THR A 590 29.97 9.97 -44.94
N ASN A 591 29.32 10.37 -43.85
CA ASN A 591 29.47 11.70 -43.24
C ASN A 591 30.54 11.76 -42.14
N GLY A 592 31.21 10.64 -41.83
CA GLY A 592 32.27 10.57 -40.81
C GLY A 592 31.81 10.75 -39.36
N ARG A 593 30.50 10.75 -39.08
CA ARG A 593 29.93 11.07 -37.75
C ARG A 593 28.76 10.16 -37.40
N MET A 594 28.56 9.88 -36.11
CA MET A 594 27.39 9.10 -35.66
C MET A 594 26.09 9.89 -35.81
N LYS A 595 26.08 11.18 -35.48
CA LYS A 595 24.97 12.08 -35.80
C LYS A 595 24.95 12.58 -37.25
N GLY A 596 23.78 13.07 -37.66
CA GLY A 596 23.52 13.52 -39.02
C GLY A 596 23.36 12.37 -40.01
N GLY A 597 22.55 12.60 -41.03
CA GLY A 597 22.20 11.62 -42.04
C GLY A 597 23.42 11.13 -42.83
N GLY A 598 23.39 9.84 -43.16
CA GLY A 598 24.47 9.15 -43.87
C GLY A 598 24.29 7.63 -43.85
N THR A 599 24.92 6.95 -44.79
CA THR A 599 24.95 5.48 -44.90
C THR A 599 26.31 4.96 -44.47
N LEU A 600 26.47 3.63 -44.36
CA LEU A 600 27.80 3.02 -44.39
C LEU A 600 28.52 3.36 -45.70
N LYS A 601 29.85 3.48 -45.65
CA LYS A 601 30.71 3.73 -46.81
C LYS A 601 30.69 2.55 -47.80
N GLY A 602 30.74 2.87 -49.08
CA GLY A 602 30.84 1.87 -50.16
C GLY A 602 29.52 1.19 -50.51
N LYS A 603 29.61 0.10 -51.27
CA LYS A 603 28.44 -0.66 -51.73
C LYS A 603 27.89 -1.54 -50.59
N VAL A 604 26.57 -1.77 -50.59
CA VAL A 604 25.95 -2.80 -49.75
C VAL A 604 26.65 -4.13 -50.01
N ASN A 605 26.90 -4.89 -48.95
CA ASN A 605 27.72 -6.10 -48.94
C ASN A 605 29.23 -5.89 -49.20
N GLY A 606 29.71 -4.64 -49.16
CA GLY A 606 31.12 -4.30 -49.22
C GLY A 606 31.84 -4.40 -47.86
N PRO A 607 33.13 -4.03 -47.80
CA PRO A 607 33.96 -4.18 -46.61
C PRO A 607 33.41 -3.50 -45.34
N TYR A 608 32.82 -2.31 -45.45
CA TYR A 608 32.24 -1.61 -44.29
C TYR A 608 30.97 -2.29 -43.77
N TYR A 609 30.15 -2.87 -44.65
CA TYR A 609 28.99 -3.67 -44.22
C TYR A 609 29.42 -4.97 -43.54
N GLN A 610 30.47 -5.63 -44.05
CA GLN A 610 31.07 -6.79 -43.39
C GLN A 610 31.61 -6.43 -42.00
N SER A 611 32.35 -5.33 -41.91
CA SER A 611 32.90 -4.82 -40.65
C SER A 611 31.81 -4.44 -39.65
N TYR A 612 30.71 -3.82 -40.12
CA TYR A 612 29.57 -3.48 -39.27
C TYR A 612 28.79 -4.73 -38.81
N ALA A 613 28.63 -5.73 -39.67
CA ALA A 613 28.04 -7.00 -39.25
C ALA A 613 28.90 -7.69 -38.17
N THR A 614 30.23 -7.65 -38.30
CA THR A 614 31.15 -8.13 -37.26
C THR A 614 31.01 -7.31 -35.98
N TYR A 615 30.90 -5.99 -36.05
CA TYR A 615 30.63 -5.12 -34.89
C TYR A 615 29.36 -5.56 -34.12
N LEU A 616 28.27 -5.84 -34.84
CA LEU A 616 27.03 -6.33 -34.23
C LEU A 616 27.21 -7.70 -33.58
N VAL A 617 27.94 -8.64 -34.21
CA VAL A 617 28.26 -9.94 -33.57
C VAL A 617 29.07 -9.76 -32.30
N ARG A 618 30.10 -8.91 -32.31
CA ARG A 618 30.97 -8.65 -31.16
C ARG A 618 30.16 -8.14 -29.97
N PHE A 619 29.14 -7.29 -30.19
CA PHE A 619 28.23 -6.86 -29.13
C PHE A 619 27.55 -8.05 -28.42
N PHE A 620 26.96 -8.98 -29.17
CA PHE A 620 26.30 -10.15 -28.57
C PHE A 620 27.30 -11.10 -27.89
N GLU A 621 28.51 -11.26 -28.45
CA GLU A 621 29.56 -12.03 -27.79
C GLU A 621 29.97 -11.43 -26.45
N GLU A 622 30.20 -10.12 -26.37
CA GLU A 622 30.61 -9.47 -25.13
C GLU A 622 29.47 -9.43 -24.09
N TYR A 623 28.22 -9.20 -24.49
CA TYR A 623 27.09 -9.30 -23.56
C TYR A 623 26.84 -10.73 -23.07
N ALA A 624 27.03 -11.74 -23.94
CA ALA A 624 26.94 -13.15 -23.54
C ALA A 624 28.02 -13.53 -22.51
N LYS A 625 29.24 -12.98 -22.61
CA LYS A 625 30.28 -13.14 -21.57
C LYS A 625 29.89 -12.55 -20.22
N ASN A 626 29.03 -11.52 -20.22
CA ASN A 626 28.46 -10.92 -19.02
C ASN A 626 27.16 -11.61 -18.57
N GLY A 627 26.82 -12.77 -19.14
CA GLY A 627 25.65 -13.56 -18.73
C GLY A 627 24.31 -13.06 -19.26
N ILE A 628 24.30 -12.18 -20.27
CA ILE A 628 23.08 -11.58 -20.83
C ILE A 628 22.82 -12.15 -22.23
N PRO A 629 21.91 -13.14 -22.37
CA PRO A 629 21.46 -13.60 -23.67
C PRO A 629 20.40 -12.66 -24.25
N PHE A 630 20.41 -12.48 -25.56
CA PHE A 630 19.38 -11.73 -26.27
C PHE A 630 18.38 -12.67 -26.97
N TRP A 631 17.13 -12.24 -27.01
CA TRP A 631 16.05 -12.84 -27.79
C TRP A 631 16.06 -12.34 -29.24
N GLY A 632 16.34 -11.06 -29.47
CA GLY A 632 16.31 -10.49 -30.82
C GLY A 632 17.17 -9.24 -31.03
N MET A 633 17.12 -8.72 -32.24
CA MET A 633 17.80 -7.50 -32.64
C MET A 633 17.01 -6.80 -33.74
N THR A 634 16.92 -5.47 -33.69
CA THR A 634 16.46 -4.66 -34.83
C THR A 634 17.64 -4.31 -35.74
N LEU A 635 17.42 -4.23 -37.05
CA LEU A 635 18.50 -3.98 -38.01
C LEU A 635 19.14 -2.61 -37.83
N GLN A 636 18.34 -1.60 -37.49
CA GLN A 636 18.73 -0.22 -37.29
C GLN A 636 17.56 0.50 -36.62
N ASN A 637 17.83 1.32 -35.60
CA ASN A 637 16.83 2.24 -35.04
C ASN A 637 16.53 3.35 -36.04
N GLU A 638 15.25 3.59 -36.34
CA GLU A 638 14.73 4.66 -37.20
C GLU A 638 15.56 4.87 -38.47
N PRO A 639 15.75 3.85 -39.32
CA PRO A 639 16.61 3.92 -40.49
C PRO A 639 16.23 5.05 -41.46
N THR A 640 14.97 5.52 -41.47
CA THR A 640 14.56 6.62 -42.34
C THR A 640 15.10 7.97 -41.89
N SER A 641 15.36 8.14 -40.59
CA SER A 641 15.95 9.37 -40.04
C SER A 641 17.32 9.68 -40.63
N GLY A 642 18.07 8.64 -41.02
CA GLY A 642 19.39 8.78 -41.64
C GLY A 642 19.36 9.43 -43.03
N ALA A 643 18.17 9.59 -43.64
CA ALA A 643 18.01 10.35 -44.88
C ALA A 643 18.11 11.87 -44.65
N LEU A 644 17.99 12.35 -43.39
CA LEU A 644 17.99 13.75 -43.03
C LEU A 644 19.44 14.21 -42.70
N PRO A 645 20.09 15.02 -43.54
CA PRO A 645 21.51 15.36 -43.37
C PRO A 645 21.85 16.00 -42.02
N PHE A 646 20.92 16.78 -41.47
CA PHE A 646 21.07 17.54 -40.23
C PHE A 646 20.30 16.94 -39.04
N TYR A 647 20.00 15.64 -39.08
CA TYR A 647 19.37 14.96 -37.95
C TYR A 647 20.20 15.14 -36.67
N GLY A 648 19.52 15.45 -35.55
CA GLY A 648 20.15 16.06 -34.38
C GLY A 648 21.06 15.13 -33.58
N TRP A 649 20.84 13.82 -33.66
CA TRP A 649 21.53 12.80 -32.87
C TRP A 649 21.90 11.58 -33.72
N GLN A 650 22.40 10.52 -33.07
CA GLN A 650 22.89 9.29 -33.68
C GLN A 650 21.82 8.68 -34.60
N THR A 651 22.19 8.48 -35.87
CA THR A 651 21.31 7.89 -36.89
C THR A 651 22.12 7.19 -37.97
N MET A 652 21.52 6.29 -38.74
CA MET A 652 22.11 5.74 -39.96
C MET A 652 21.03 5.34 -40.97
N LEU A 653 21.22 5.72 -42.23
CA LEU A 653 20.29 5.36 -43.30
C LEU A 653 20.50 3.92 -43.72
N LEU A 654 19.46 3.10 -43.60
CA LEU A 654 19.28 1.86 -44.33
C LEU A 654 17.91 1.90 -45.01
N THR A 655 17.85 2.02 -46.33
CA THR A 655 16.56 1.84 -47.02
C THR A 655 16.09 0.39 -46.91
N ALA A 656 14.80 0.12 -47.13
CA ALA A 656 14.28 -1.25 -47.18
C ALA A 656 15.08 -2.19 -48.10
N THR A 657 15.57 -1.68 -49.24
CA THR A 657 16.41 -2.47 -50.16
C THR A 657 17.82 -2.70 -49.61
N MET A 658 18.40 -1.71 -48.92
CA MET A 658 19.69 -1.87 -48.24
C MET A 658 19.59 -2.88 -47.09
N GLU A 659 18.55 -2.81 -46.27
CA GLU A 659 18.29 -3.80 -45.20
C GLU A 659 18.16 -5.21 -45.78
N ARG A 660 17.29 -5.40 -46.78
CA ARG A 660 17.11 -6.68 -47.48
C ARG A 660 18.44 -7.24 -47.99
N ASP A 661 19.20 -6.41 -48.72
CA ASP A 661 20.44 -6.85 -49.37
C ASP A 661 21.57 -7.10 -48.36
N PHE A 662 21.63 -6.31 -47.27
CA PHE A 662 22.58 -6.50 -46.18
C PHE A 662 22.30 -7.78 -45.40
N VAL A 663 21.03 -8.03 -45.06
CA VAL A 663 20.63 -9.21 -44.31
C VAL A 663 20.87 -10.48 -45.10
N LYS A 664 20.42 -10.55 -46.36
CA LYS A 664 20.61 -11.77 -47.16
C LYS A 664 22.08 -12.03 -47.51
N GLY A 665 22.86 -10.97 -47.73
CA GLY A 665 24.23 -11.06 -48.24
C GLY A 665 25.30 -11.26 -47.18
N ILE A 666 25.16 -10.62 -46.02
CA ILE A 666 26.19 -10.63 -44.96
C ILE A 666 25.62 -11.00 -43.61
N LEU A 667 24.68 -10.20 -43.09
CA LEU A 667 24.32 -10.25 -41.68
C LEU A 667 23.65 -11.57 -41.30
N GLY A 668 22.69 -12.04 -42.10
CA GLY A 668 21.97 -13.29 -41.88
C GLY A 668 22.88 -14.52 -41.85
N PRO A 669 23.70 -14.76 -42.90
CA PRO A 669 24.70 -15.83 -42.89
C PRO A 669 25.68 -15.76 -41.71
N LEU A 670 26.19 -14.56 -41.40
CA LEU A 670 27.10 -14.36 -40.28
C LEU A 670 26.41 -14.68 -38.95
N PHE A 671 25.19 -14.19 -38.74
CA PHE A 671 24.44 -14.44 -37.52
C PHE A 671 24.16 -15.92 -37.32
N LYS A 672 23.78 -16.67 -38.37
CA LYS A 672 23.51 -18.11 -38.28
C LYS A 672 24.76 -18.95 -38.02
N SER A 673 25.94 -18.50 -38.43
CA SER A 673 27.19 -19.22 -38.21
C SER A 673 27.84 -18.95 -36.84
N ASN A 674 27.46 -17.87 -36.15
CA ASN A 674 28.01 -17.52 -34.84
C ASN A 674 27.13 -18.04 -33.68
N SER A 675 27.76 -18.59 -32.64
CA SER A 675 27.07 -19.21 -31.50
C SER A 675 26.25 -18.23 -30.65
N ALA A 676 26.67 -16.97 -30.54
CA ALA A 676 25.99 -15.94 -29.76
C ALA A 676 24.74 -15.40 -30.47
N THR A 677 24.69 -15.45 -31.80
CA THR A 677 23.65 -14.80 -32.62
C THR A 677 22.73 -15.76 -33.37
N LYS A 678 23.07 -17.04 -33.52
CA LYS A 678 22.35 -17.99 -34.39
C LYS A 678 20.85 -18.13 -34.11
N ASN A 679 20.45 -17.89 -32.86
CA ASN A 679 19.09 -18.03 -32.37
C ASN A 679 18.34 -16.69 -32.24
N LEU A 680 18.99 -15.56 -32.55
CA LEU A 680 18.35 -14.24 -32.46
C LEU A 680 17.21 -14.12 -33.47
N LYS A 681 16.13 -13.48 -33.03
CA LYS A 681 15.08 -12.96 -33.90
C LYS A 681 15.55 -11.66 -34.54
N VAL A 682 15.49 -11.57 -35.86
CA VAL A 682 15.86 -10.34 -36.58
C VAL A 682 14.61 -9.57 -36.97
N ILE A 683 14.59 -8.30 -36.58
CA ILE A 683 13.46 -7.39 -36.74
C ILE A 683 13.87 -6.28 -37.70
N ALA A 684 13.12 -6.10 -38.79
CA ALA A 684 13.38 -5.03 -39.75
C ALA A 684 12.52 -3.78 -39.47
N LEU A 685 12.80 -2.69 -40.20
CA LEU A 685 12.19 -1.37 -40.05
C LEU A 685 12.56 -0.66 -38.74
N ASP A 686 11.95 -0.99 -37.60
CA ASP A 686 12.16 -0.30 -36.30
C ASP A 686 12.02 1.24 -36.42
N ASP A 687 10.92 1.66 -37.05
CA ASP A 687 10.58 3.04 -37.39
C ASP A 687 9.05 3.21 -37.43
N ASN A 688 8.58 4.41 -37.71
CA ASN A 688 7.18 4.76 -37.84
C ASN A 688 6.44 3.92 -38.89
N ARG A 689 5.17 3.59 -38.61
CA ARG A 689 4.32 2.72 -39.46
C ARG A 689 3.98 3.26 -40.86
N LEU A 690 4.40 4.49 -41.19
CA LEU A 690 4.24 5.13 -42.50
C LEU A 690 4.87 4.32 -43.64
N SER A 691 5.95 3.60 -43.34
CA SER A 691 6.69 2.79 -44.31
C SER A 691 5.99 1.46 -44.65
N LEU A 692 4.93 1.10 -43.95
CA LEU A 692 4.18 -0.13 -44.15
C LEU A 692 3.03 0.04 -45.16
N PRO A 693 2.63 -1.03 -45.87
CA PRO A 693 3.22 -2.38 -45.88
C PRO A 693 4.48 -2.50 -46.76
N ARG A 694 4.88 -1.42 -47.45
CA ARG A 694 5.90 -1.47 -48.51
C ARG A 694 7.27 -1.97 -48.01
N TRP A 695 7.71 -1.56 -46.83
CA TRP A 695 8.98 -1.99 -46.27
C TRP A 695 9.00 -3.51 -46.03
N ALA A 696 7.92 -4.04 -45.45
CA ALA A 696 7.73 -5.47 -45.25
C ALA A 696 7.70 -6.22 -46.59
N ASP A 697 6.97 -5.71 -47.59
CA ASP A 697 6.91 -6.31 -48.93
C ASP A 697 8.29 -6.42 -49.59
N ILE A 698 9.17 -5.42 -49.42
CA ILE A 698 10.52 -5.44 -50.00
C ILE A 698 11.38 -6.54 -49.39
N ILE A 699 11.23 -6.79 -48.09
CA ILE A 699 12.04 -7.76 -47.35
C ILE A 699 11.49 -9.17 -47.50
N PHE A 700 10.18 -9.36 -47.26
CA PHE A 700 9.58 -10.69 -47.16
C PHE A 700 9.27 -11.33 -48.51
N ASN A 701 9.12 -10.55 -49.58
CA ASN A 701 9.00 -11.10 -50.94
C ASN A 701 10.34 -11.56 -51.54
N ASP A 702 11.47 -11.28 -50.89
CA ASP A 702 12.78 -11.83 -51.28
C ASP A 702 13.06 -13.12 -50.47
N PRO A 703 13.05 -14.31 -51.12
CA PRO A 703 13.23 -15.59 -50.44
C PRO A 703 14.56 -15.71 -49.68
N GLU A 704 15.59 -14.99 -50.12
CA GLU A 704 16.91 -15.04 -49.51
C GLU A 704 17.03 -14.12 -48.29
N ALA A 705 16.20 -13.08 -48.19
CA ALA A 705 16.12 -12.22 -47.03
C ALA A 705 15.11 -12.73 -45.98
N THR A 706 13.93 -13.18 -46.43
CA THR A 706 12.81 -13.56 -45.54
C THR A 706 13.14 -14.69 -44.57
N LYS A 707 14.08 -15.58 -44.93
CA LYS A 707 14.55 -16.67 -44.06
C LYS A 707 15.36 -16.19 -42.85
N TYR A 708 15.86 -14.96 -42.88
CA TYR A 708 16.64 -14.37 -41.80
C TYR A 708 15.87 -13.33 -41.00
N VAL A 709 14.78 -12.76 -41.54
CA VAL A 709 13.97 -11.73 -40.86
C VAL A 709 12.67 -12.36 -40.33
N ASP A 710 12.46 -12.26 -39.02
CA ASP A 710 11.34 -12.88 -38.31
C ASP A 710 10.13 -11.95 -38.14
N GLY A 711 10.34 -10.63 -38.19
CA GLY A 711 9.26 -9.66 -37.98
C GLY A 711 9.63 -8.21 -38.31
N ILE A 712 8.68 -7.32 -38.03
CA ILE A 712 8.80 -5.86 -38.25
C ILE A 712 8.63 -5.13 -36.92
N GLY A 713 9.56 -4.21 -36.65
CA GLY A 713 9.51 -3.27 -35.52
C GLY A 713 8.84 -1.97 -35.95
N VAL A 714 8.00 -1.39 -35.09
CA VAL A 714 7.26 -0.15 -35.39
C VAL A 714 7.27 0.84 -34.24
N HIS A 715 7.33 2.13 -34.56
CA HIS A 715 7.30 3.25 -33.61
C HIS A 715 5.99 4.05 -33.74
N TRP A 716 5.64 4.82 -32.69
CA TRP A 716 4.33 5.48 -32.57
C TRP A 716 4.28 6.97 -32.98
N TYR A 717 5.42 7.63 -33.18
CA TYR A 717 5.52 9.11 -33.16
C TYR A 717 4.75 9.83 -34.27
N LEU A 718 4.52 9.14 -35.39
CA LEU A 718 3.78 9.64 -36.54
C LEU A 718 2.44 8.91 -36.76
N ASN A 719 1.86 8.32 -35.72
CA ASN A 719 0.60 7.58 -35.79
C ASN A 719 -0.57 8.40 -36.34
N PHE A 720 -0.56 9.73 -36.18
CA PHE A 720 -1.56 10.64 -36.73
C PHE A 720 -1.55 10.74 -38.27
N LEU A 721 -0.46 10.33 -38.93
CA LEU A 721 -0.34 10.37 -40.40
C LEU A 721 -0.75 9.07 -41.10
N MET A 722 -0.81 7.96 -40.37
CA MET A 722 -1.11 6.64 -40.93
C MET A 722 -1.99 5.86 -39.97
N PRO A 723 -3.19 5.38 -40.36
CA PRO A 723 -4.02 4.55 -39.47
C PRO A 723 -3.44 3.17 -39.18
N ALA A 724 -3.75 2.60 -38.01
CA ALA A 724 -3.29 1.27 -37.57
C ALA A 724 -3.72 0.10 -38.48
N LYS A 725 -4.74 0.30 -39.33
CA LYS A 725 -5.17 -0.70 -40.34
C LYS A 725 -4.04 -1.12 -41.30
N VAL A 726 -2.97 -0.33 -41.39
CA VAL A 726 -1.76 -0.70 -42.12
C VAL A 726 -1.09 -1.96 -41.55
N PHE A 727 -1.17 -2.19 -40.24
CA PHE A 727 -0.66 -3.40 -39.59
C PHE A 727 -1.46 -4.63 -40.02
N THR A 728 -2.80 -4.56 -39.97
CA THR A 728 -3.67 -5.61 -40.51
C THR A 728 -3.38 -5.90 -41.99
N THR A 729 -3.14 -4.85 -42.80
CA THR A 729 -2.76 -5.02 -44.21
C THR A 729 -1.41 -5.72 -44.36
N THR A 730 -0.44 -5.39 -43.51
CA THR A 730 0.90 -5.98 -43.49
C THR A 730 0.84 -7.45 -43.06
N HIS A 731 0.12 -7.75 -41.98
CA HIS A 731 -0.09 -9.12 -41.50
C HIS A 731 -0.80 -9.98 -42.54
N ASN A 732 -1.86 -9.49 -43.18
CA ASN A 732 -2.57 -10.24 -44.23
C ASN A 732 -1.68 -10.56 -45.44
N ARG A 733 -0.65 -9.76 -45.71
CA ARG A 733 0.34 -10.03 -46.78
C ARG A 733 1.42 -11.00 -46.34
N HIS A 734 1.81 -10.97 -45.06
CA HIS A 734 2.92 -11.75 -44.48
C HIS A 734 2.51 -12.37 -43.13
N PRO A 735 1.57 -13.33 -43.10
CA PRO A 735 0.91 -13.78 -41.87
C PRO A 735 1.82 -14.61 -40.94
N ASP A 736 2.93 -15.13 -41.46
CA ASP A 736 3.95 -15.87 -40.70
C ASP A 736 4.96 -14.96 -39.98
N LYS A 737 4.89 -13.64 -40.21
CA LYS A 737 5.81 -12.64 -39.66
C LYS A 737 5.12 -11.85 -38.55
N PHE A 738 5.81 -11.67 -37.42
CA PHE A 738 5.25 -10.89 -36.32
C PHE A 738 5.44 -9.38 -36.54
N LEU A 739 4.55 -8.61 -35.92
CA LEU A 739 4.68 -7.16 -35.76
C LEU A 739 4.94 -6.86 -34.28
N LEU A 740 5.87 -5.95 -33.98
CA LEU A 740 6.21 -5.57 -32.61
C LEU A 740 6.33 -4.05 -32.50
N ALA A 741 5.61 -3.42 -31.57
CA ALA A 741 5.87 -2.03 -31.21
C ALA A 741 7.14 -1.98 -30.35
N THR A 742 8.22 -1.49 -30.95
CA THR A 742 9.57 -1.54 -30.40
C THR A 742 9.96 -0.27 -29.65
N GLU A 743 9.20 0.82 -29.84
CA GLU A 743 9.44 2.08 -29.15
C GLU A 743 8.20 3.00 -29.17
N ALA A 744 7.94 3.62 -28.02
CA ALA A 744 6.97 4.69 -27.86
C ALA A 744 7.30 5.54 -26.63
N CYS A 745 7.10 6.87 -26.72
CA CYS A 745 7.15 7.75 -25.56
C CYS A 745 6.30 9.01 -25.69
N ALA A 746 5.60 9.35 -24.61
CA ALA A 746 4.92 10.64 -24.48
C ALA A 746 5.92 11.78 -24.24
N GLY A 747 5.49 13.01 -24.50
CA GLY A 747 6.36 14.17 -24.33
C GLY A 747 7.38 14.39 -25.45
N SER A 748 7.14 13.79 -26.62
CA SER A 748 7.96 13.91 -27.84
C SER A 748 7.39 14.89 -28.88
N THR A 749 6.18 15.41 -28.67
CA THR A 749 5.44 16.25 -29.63
C THR A 749 5.27 17.69 -29.12
N LEU A 750 4.07 18.29 -29.19
CA LEU A 750 3.84 19.71 -28.90
C LEU A 750 4.22 20.13 -27.47
N ILE A 751 4.13 19.21 -26.50
CA ILE A 751 4.54 19.42 -25.12
C ILE A 751 5.69 18.47 -24.83
N HIS A 752 6.91 19.01 -24.75
CA HIS A 752 8.12 18.24 -24.49
C HIS A 752 8.33 17.97 -22.99
N GLY A 753 8.98 16.84 -22.67
CA GLY A 753 9.39 16.47 -21.32
C GLY A 753 8.25 16.03 -20.40
N PRO A 754 8.55 15.79 -19.10
CA PRO A 754 7.60 15.23 -18.15
C PRO A 754 6.45 16.17 -17.80
N VAL A 755 5.24 15.63 -17.69
CA VAL A 755 4.08 16.33 -17.12
C VAL A 755 3.56 15.49 -15.96
N MET A 756 3.88 15.94 -14.75
CA MET A 756 3.60 15.17 -13.53
C MET A 756 2.11 14.89 -13.36
N GLY A 757 1.78 13.61 -13.20
CA GLY A 757 0.44 13.11 -12.93
C GLY A 757 -0.53 13.19 -14.12
N ASP A 758 -0.05 13.38 -15.36
CA ASP A 758 -0.93 13.54 -16.51
C ASP A 758 -1.65 12.23 -16.89
N TRP A 759 -2.98 12.23 -16.70
CA TRP A 759 -3.82 11.09 -17.04
C TRP A 759 -3.99 10.92 -18.55
N TYR A 760 -3.96 12.00 -19.33
CA TYR A 760 -4.19 11.90 -20.78
C TYR A 760 -3.04 11.17 -21.49
N ARG A 761 -1.80 11.33 -21.01
CA ARG A 761 -0.66 10.50 -21.47
C ARG A 761 -0.85 9.02 -21.17
N ALA A 762 -1.55 8.68 -20.08
CA ALA A 762 -1.92 7.29 -19.80
C ALA A 762 -3.04 6.77 -20.72
N GLU A 763 -3.99 7.63 -21.11
CA GLU A 763 -4.99 7.30 -22.13
C GLU A 763 -4.33 7.08 -23.49
N GLU A 764 -3.34 7.90 -23.88
CA GLU A 764 -2.55 7.73 -25.11
C GLU A 764 -1.84 6.37 -25.15
N TYR A 765 -1.14 5.98 -24.08
CA TYR A 765 -0.51 4.66 -23.97
C TYR A 765 -1.53 3.53 -24.10
N ALA A 766 -2.63 3.60 -23.35
CA ALA A 766 -3.65 2.55 -23.35
C ALA A 766 -4.37 2.43 -24.70
N GLU A 767 -4.69 3.55 -25.34
CA GLU A 767 -5.33 3.59 -26.65
C GLU A 767 -4.43 3.00 -27.73
N ASP A 768 -3.15 3.36 -27.73
CA ASP A 768 -2.18 2.85 -28.69
C ASP A 768 -2.00 1.33 -28.53
N ILE A 769 -1.78 0.84 -27.30
CA ILE A 769 -1.62 -0.59 -27.03
C ILE A 769 -2.88 -1.39 -27.44
N ILE A 770 -4.09 -0.92 -27.10
CA ILE A 770 -5.34 -1.59 -27.51
C ILE A 770 -5.46 -1.61 -29.03
N THR A 771 -5.14 -0.50 -29.69
CA THR A 771 -5.22 -0.36 -31.14
C THR A 771 -4.23 -1.29 -31.84
N ASP A 772 -3.01 -1.36 -31.36
CA ASP A 772 -1.93 -2.19 -31.88
C ASP A 772 -2.26 -3.69 -31.72
N LEU A 773 -2.68 -4.11 -30.52
CA LEU A 773 -3.12 -5.49 -30.27
C LEU A 773 -4.31 -5.89 -31.14
N ASN A 774 -5.26 -4.98 -31.37
CA ASN A 774 -6.40 -5.23 -32.26
C ASN A 774 -6.02 -5.24 -33.75
N ASN A 775 -4.77 -4.91 -34.11
CA ASN A 775 -4.25 -4.92 -35.47
C ASN A 775 -2.98 -5.80 -35.60
N PHE A 776 -2.94 -6.95 -34.90
CA PHE A 776 -1.90 -8.00 -35.03
C PHE A 776 -0.52 -7.65 -34.46
N VAL A 777 -0.33 -6.50 -33.82
CA VAL A 777 0.92 -6.23 -33.10
C VAL A 777 0.98 -7.14 -31.87
N ALA A 778 2.13 -7.79 -31.66
CA ALA A 778 2.29 -8.86 -30.70
C ALA A 778 2.87 -8.40 -29.36
N GLY A 779 3.23 -7.14 -29.20
CA GLY A 779 3.83 -6.61 -27.97
C GLY A 779 4.12 -5.13 -28.09
N TRP A 780 4.47 -4.50 -26.97
CA TRP A 780 4.64 -3.06 -26.92
C TRP A 780 5.74 -2.65 -25.94
N THR A 781 6.64 -1.79 -26.39
CA THR A 781 7.85 -1.40 -25.65
C THR A 781 7.87 0.12 -25.45
N ASP A 782 7.77 0.54 -24.20
CA ASP A 782 8.01 1.92 -23.77
C ASP A 782 9.46 2.32 -24.06
N TRP A 783 9.72 3.63 -24.04
CA TRP A 783 11.07 4.14 -24.19
C TRP A 783 11.88 4.04 -22.90
N ASN A 784 12.25 5.15 -22.28
CA ASN A 784 13.03 5.12 -21.05
C ASN A 784 12.15 4.66 -19.88
N ILE A 785 12.51 3.55 -19.21
CA ILE A 785 11.77 3.07 -18.03
C ILE A 785 11.84 4.04 -16.84
N CYS A 786 12.82 4.93 -16.79
CA CYS A 786 12.82 6.07 -15.88
C CYS A 786 13.62 7.23 -16.44
N LEU A 787 13.22 8.45 -16.07
CA LEU A 787 13.94 9.70 -16.34
C LEU A 787 13.89 10.61 -15.10
N ASP A 788 14.64 11.70 -15.09
CA ASP A 788 14.54 12.73 -14.05
C ASP A 788 13.35 13.68 -14.30
N GLU A 789 13.12 14.64 -13.38
CA GLU A 789 12.06 15.65 -13.50
C GLU A 789 12.20 16.56 -14.74
N GLN A 790 13.37 16.60 -15.39
CA GLN A 790 13.60 17.31 -16.64
C GLN A 790 13.28 16.47 -17.88
N GLY A 791 13.20 15.14 -17.75
CA GLY A 791 13.03 14.19 -18.84
C GLY A 791 14.34 13.72 -19.46
N GLY A 792 15.42 13.72 -18.68
CA GLY A 792 16.78 13.39 -19.13
C GLY A 792 17.52 12.44 -18.18
N PRO A 793 18.87 12.42 -18.25
CA PRO A 793 19.70 13.26 -19.12
C PRO A 793 19.52 12.94 -20.61
N ASN A 794 19.80 13.90 -21.48
CA ASN A 794 19.79 13.73 -22.95
C ASN A 794 20.77 14.75 -23.54
N TRP A 795 21.81 14.30 -24.25
CA TRP A 795 22.92 15.18 -24.66
C TRP A 795 22.54 16.23 -25.72
N VAL A 796 21.38 16.06 -26.39
CA VAL A 796 20.82 17.02 -27.36
C VAL A 796 19.59 17.75 -26.83
N SER A 797 19.28 17.62 -25.54
CA SER A 797 18.08 18.21 -24.92
C SER A 797 16.76 17.78 -25.55
N ASN A 798 16.70 16.58 -26.16
CA ASN A 798 15.48 15.97 -26.68
C ASN A 798 14.68 15.30 -25.55
N PHE A 799 14.25 16.09 -24.57
CA PHE A 799 13.58 15.58 -23.37
C PHE A 799 12.18 15.06 -23.67
N VAL A 800 11.83 13.94 -23.04
CA VAL A 800 10.52 13.27 -23.13
C VAL A 800 10.01 12.87 -21.74
N ASP A 801 8.80 12.34 -21.63
CA ASP A 801 8.28 11.79 -20.38
C ASP A 801 8.68 10.32 -20.21
N SER A 802 8.50 9.79 -19.00
CA SER A 802 8.68 8.39 -18.69
C SER A 802 7.61 7.93 -17.70
N PRO A 803 7.20 6.66 -17.69
CA PRO A 803 6.25 6.17 -16.69
C PRO A 803 6.75 6.27 -15.24
N ILE A 804 8.07 6.37 -15.01
CA ILE A 804 8.64 6.70 -13.70
C ILE A 804 9.56 7.92 -13.79
N ILE A 805 9.33 8.90 -12.92
CA ILE A 805 10.17 10.09 -12.77
C ILE A 805 10.96 10.02 -11.46
N VAL A 806 12.27 10.18 -11.53
CA VAL A 806 13.20 10.12 -10.38
C VAL A 806 13.42 11.51 -9.81
N ASN A 807 13.27 11.63 -8.48
CA ASN A 807 13.70 12.79 -7.70
C ASN A 807 14.82 12.38 -6.76
N ALA A 808 16.06 12.49 -7.26
CA ALA A 808 17.26 12.12 -6.51
C ALA A 808 17.45 12.94 -5.23
N SER A 809 17.06 14.21 -5.23
CA SER A 809 17.22 15.11 -4.07
C SER A 809 16.42 14.65 -2.86
N ALA A 810 15.27 14.01 -3.11
CA ALA A 810 14.41 13.43 -2.08
C ALA A 810 14.67 11.93 -1.84
N ASP A 811 15.51 11.28 -2.66
CA ASP A 811 15.63 9.81 -2.72
C ASP A 811 14.26 9.14 -2.91
N GLU A 812 13.49 9.70 -3.84
CA GLU A 812 12.13 9.29 -4.21
C GLU A 812 12.02 9.04 -5.72
N PHE A 813 11.00 8.29 -6.11
CA PHE A 813 10.52 8.25 -7.49
C PHE A 813 9.00 8.31 -7.54
N TYR A 814 8.49 8.78 -8.68
CA TYR A 814 7.09 9.05 -8.93
C TYR A 814 6.59 8.16 -10.05
N LYS A 815 5.66 7.27 -9.73
CA LYS A 815 4.96 6.47 -10.73
C LYS A 815 3.86 7.33 -11.36
N GLN A 816 4.04 7.65 -12.64
CA GLN A 816 3.11 8.42 -13.45
C GLN A 816 1.89 7.57 -13.79
N PRO A 817 0.73 8.16 -14.16
CA PRO A 817 -0.41 7.42 -14.68
C PRO A 817 -0.07 6.42 -15.81
N MET A 818 0.91 6.76 -16.67
CA MET A 818 1.42 5.87 -17.73
C MET A 818 1.92 4.52 -17.20
N PHE A 819 2.53 4.49 -16.01
CA PHE A 819 2.99 3.24 -15.37
C PHE A 819 1.82 2.29 -15.12
N TYR A 820 0.70 2.85 -14.66
CA TYR A 820 -0.51 2.10 -14.37
C TYR A 820 -1.20 1.65 -15.67
N ALA A 821 -1.26 2.50 -16.69
CA ALA A 821 -1.74 2.11 -18.02
C ALA A 821 -0.93 0.93 -18.57
N MET A 822 0.40 1.01 -18.56
CA MET A 822 1.29 -0.12 -18.95
C MET A 822 1.02 -1.38 -18.14
N GLY A 823 0.78 -1.25 -16.83
CA GLY A 823 0.50 -2.39 -15.96
C GLY A 823 -0.84 -3.08 -16.22
N HIS A 824 -1.85 -2.39 -16.75
CA HIS A 824 -3.11 -3.02 -17.16
C HIS A 824 -2.94 -4.05 -18.29
N PHE A 825 -1.85 -3.97 -19.04
CA PHE A 825 -1.45 -4.95 -20.06
C PHE A 825 -0.36 -5.89 -19.52
N SER A 826 0.81 -5.34 -19.16
CA SER A 826 2.00 -6.13 -18.79
C SER A 826 1.79 -7.09 -17.62
N LYS A 827 0.99 -6.72 -16.61
CA LYS A 827 0.75 -7.56 -15.43
C LYS A 827 -0.14 -8.75 -15.75
N PHE A 828 -1.16 -8.50 -16.57
CA PHE A 828 -2.34 -9.35 -16.73
C PHE A 828 -2.33 -10.15 -18.02
N ILE A 829 -1.71 -9.64 -19.09
CA ILE A 829 -1.49 -10.35 -20.35
C ILE A 829 -0.14 -11.07 -20.27
N LYS A 830 -0.17 -12.40 -20.26
CA LYS A 830 1.04 -13.22 -20.19
C LYS A 830 1.76 -13.30 -21.53
N MET A 831 3.08 -13.53 -21.49
CA MET A 831 3.79 -14.00 -22.69
C MET A 831 3.10 -15.26 -23.22
N ASP A 832 3.03 -15.34 -24.54
CA ASP A 832 2.42 -16.44 -25.29
C ASP A 832 0.89 -16.58 -25.08
N ALA A 833 0.25 -15.61 -24.41
CA ALA A 833 -1.20 -15.42 -24.51
C ALA A 833 -1.58 -15.17 -25.97
N VAL A 834 -2.80 -15.53 -26.36
CA VAL A 834 -3.27 -15.41 -27.74
C VAL A 834 -4.36 -14.36 -27.79
N GLY A 835 -4.24 -13.39 -28.70
CA GLY A 835 -5.30 -12.42 -28.97
C GLY A 835 -6.59 -13.12 -29.39
N ILE A 836 -7.74 -12.65 -28.92
CA ILE A 836 -9.04 -13.24 -29.27
C ILE A 836 -10.02 -12.18 -29.79
N ALA A 837 -11.00 -12.61 -30.57
CA ALA A 837 -11.94 -11.68 -31.21
C ALA A 837 -12.66 -10.85 -30.16
N THR A 838 -12.61 -9.53 -30.32
CA THR A 838 -13.20 -8.56 -29.40
C THR A 838 -13.98 -7.53 -30.20
N LYS A 839 -15.23 -7.27 -29.81
CA LYS A 839 -16.09 -6.27 -30.45
C LYS A 839 -16.77 -5.42 -29.40
N VAL A 840 -16.72 -4.10 -29.56
CA VAL A 840 -17.43 -3.13 -28.72
C VAL A 840 -18.59 -2.55 -29.53
N GLU A 841 -19.79 -2.59 -28.97
CA GLU A 841 -21.02 -2.04 -29.54
C GLU A 841 -21.65 -1.03 -28.57
N GLY A 842 -22.25 0.04 -29.11
CA GLY A 842 -22.84 1.11 -28.32
C GLY A 842 -22.15 2.46 -28.53
N LYS A 843 -21.76 3.14 -27.45
CA LYS A 843 -21.23 4.51 -27.50
C LYS A 843 -19.76 4.57 -27.93
N GLN A 844 -19.41 5.56 -28.75
CA GLN A 844 -18.02 5.88 -29.09
C GLN A 844 -17.19 6.32 -27.87
N GLY A 845 -15.87 6.14 -27.90
CA GLY A 845 -14.96 6.52 -26.80
C GLY A 845 -14.76 5.45 -25.73
N LEU A 846 -15.24 4.22 -25.98
CA LEU A 846 -14.86 3.02 -25.24
C LEU A 846 -14.21 2.03 -26.21
N ILE A 847 -13.01 1.58 -25.89
CA ILE A 847 -12.26 0.60 -26.68
C ILE A 847 -11.79 -0.55 -25.80
N ALA A 848 -11.59 -1.71 -26.41
CA ALA A 848 -11.25 -2.93 -25.68
C ALA A 848 -10.35 -3.86 -26.49
N THR A 849 -9.58 -4.69 -25.80
CA THR A 849 -8.87 -5.84 -26.38
C THR A 849 -8.90 -7.00 -25.39
N ALA A 850 -8.88 -8.23 -25.90
CA ALA A 850 -8.89 -9.42 -25.07
C ALA A 850 -7.89 -10.47 -25.55
N VAL A 851 -7.39 -11.24 -24.59
CA VAL A 851 -6.53 -12.39 -24.83
C VAL A 851 -7.05 -13.61 -24.07
N ASP A 852 -6.66 -14.79 -24.53
CA ASP A 852 -6.75 -16.03 -23.78
C ASP A 852 -5.35 -16.57 -23.41
N TYR A 853 -5.24 -17.12 -22.20
CA TYR A 853 -4.07 -17.87 -21.77
C TYR A 853 -4.50 -19.04 -20.91
N GLU A 854 -4.31 -20.26 -21.42
CA GLU A 854 -4.64 -21.51 -20.72
C GLU A 854 -6.09 -21.55 -20.20
N GLY A 855 -7.05 -20.97 -20.94
CA GLY A 855 -8.46 -20.93 -20.57
C GLY A 855 -8.85 -19.80 -19.61
N ARG A 856 -7.92 -18.89 -19.27
CA ARG A 856 -8.21 -17.63 -18.59
C ARG A 856 -8.33 -16.49 -19.60
N ARG A 857 -9.48 -15.82 -19.59
CA ARG A 857 -9.72 -14.60 -20.36
C ARG A 857 -9.18 -13.40 -19.61
N THR A 858 -8.52 -12.51 -20.34
CA THR A 858 -8.14 -11.18 -19.86
C THR A 858 -8.67 -10.14 -20.84
N LEU A 859 -9.57 -9.28 -20.39
CA LEU A 859 -10.13 -8.17 -21.15
C LEU A 859 -9.62 -6.85 -20.57
N VAL A 860 -9.06 -5.99 -21.40
CA VAL A 860 -8.69 -4.61 -21.03
C VAL A 860 -9.66 -3.66 -21.70
N LEU A 861 -10.22 -2.73 -20.93
CA LEU A 861 -11.24 -1.75 -21.33
C LEU A 861 -10.73 -0.34 -21.01
N LEU A 862 -10.79 0.56 -21.99
CA LEU A 862 -10.50 1.98 -21.78
C LEU A 862 -11.76 2.80 -22.04
N ASN A 863 -12.19 3.59 -21.05
CA ASN A 863 -13.25 4.58 -21.17
C ASN A 863 -12.64 5.99 -21.19
N GLN A 864 -12.60 6.61 -22.36
CA GLN A 864 -12.10 7.98 -22.55
C GLN A 864 -13.21 9.03 -22.43
N ARG A 865 -14.42 8.62 -22.06
CA ARG A 865 -15.56 9.53 -21.93
C ARG A 865 -15.55 10.21 -20.58
N ASP A 866 -16.16 11.39 -20.52
CA ASP A 866 -16.38 12.15 -19.29
C ASP A 866 -17.61 11.67 -18.49
N SER A 867 -18.23 10.57 -18.92
CA SER A 867 -19.32 9.86 -18.23
C SER A 867 -18.92 8.44 -17.85
N SER A 868 -19.46 7.96 -16.73
CA SER A 868 -19.42 6.53 -16.41
C SER A 868 -20.35 5.77 -17.35
N GLU A 869 -19.97 4.55 -17.74
CA GLU A 869 -20.71 3.72 -18.66
C GLU A 869 -21.03 2.35 -18.04
N GLU A 870 -22.25 1.87 -18.27
CA GLU A 870 -22.64 0.52 -17.90
C GLU A 870 -22.22 -0.43 -19.03
N VAL A 871 -21.39 -1.41 -18.70
CA VAL A 871 -20.76 -2.33 -19.66
C VAL A 871 -21.21 -3.75 -19.37
N GLN A 872 -21.82 -4.37 -20.37
CA GLN A 872 -22.04 -5.82 -20.39
C GLN A 872 -20.95 -6.49 -21.22
N ILE A 873 -20.31 -7.53 -20.67
CA ILE A 873 -19.34 -8.37 -21.36
C ILE A 873 -20.01 -9.71 -21.67
N ASN A 874 -19.94 -10.13 -22.93
CA ASN A 874 -20.49 -11.37 -23.46
C ASN A 874 -19.35 -12.27 -23.96
N ASP A 875 -19.06 -13.36 -23.24
CA ASP A 875 -18.12 -14.39 -23.71
C ASP A 875 -18.88 -15.40 -24.57
N LEU A 876 -18.79 -15.24 -25.89
CA LEU A 876 -19.54 -16.02 -26.88
C LEU A 876 -19.10 -17.49 -26.94
N ALA A 877 -17.91 -17.80 -26.42
CA ALA A 877 -17.40 -19.17 -26.41
C ALA A 877 -17.97 -20.00 -25.24
N THR A 878 -18.33 -19.35 -24.13
CA THR A 878 -18.84 -20.00 -22.91
C THR A 878 -20.31 -19.71 -22.63
N GLY A 879 -20.87 -18.64 -23.19
CA GLY A 879 -22.18 -18.10 -22.81
C GLY A 879 -22.16 -17.35 -21.49
N HIS A 880 -20.98 -17.02 -20.96
CA HIS A 880 -20.86 -16.23 -19.74
C HIS A 880 -21.14 -14.74 -20.00
N HIS A 881 -21.85 -14.13 -19.06
CA HIS A 881 -22.13 -12.71 -19.03
C HIS A 881 -21.54 -12.08 -17.77
N LEU A 882 -20.91 -10.92 -17.94
CA LEU A 882 -20.40 -10.10 -16.84
C LEU A 882 -20.92 -8.68 -16.97
N TYR A 883 -21.07 -8.00 -15.85
CA TYR A 883 -21.56 -6.63 -15.82
C TYR A 883 -20.72 -5.79 -14.86
N LEU A 884 -20.29 -4.62 -15.33
CA LEU A 884 -19.60 -3.63 -14.53
C LEU A 884 -19.99 -2.20 -14.93
N THR A 885 -19.87 -1.28 -13.98
CA THR A 885 -19.90 0.16 -14.26
C THR A 885 -18.47 0.64 -14.39
N LEU A 886 -18.09 1.10 -15.58
CA LEU A 886 -16.77 1.65 -15.85
C LEU A 886 -16.81 3.16 -15.65
N GLU A 887 -16.02 3.67 -14.71
CA GLU A 887 -16.02 5.10 -14.38
C GLU A 887 -15.55 5.94 -15.57
N ARG A 888 -15.94 7.23 -15.60
CA ARG A 888 -15.39 8.19 -16.55
C ARG A 888 -13.87 8.20 -16.52
N ARG A 889 -13.22 8.39 -17.67
CA ARG A 889 -11.75 8.52 -17.80
C ARG A 889 -11.02 7.45 -16.97
N SER A 890 -11.26 6.18 -17.31
CA SER A 890 -10.73 5.04 -16.57
C SER A 890 -10.31 3.89 -17.48
N ILE A 891 -9.39 3.08 -16.99
CA ILE A 891 -8.99 1.81 -17.59
C ILE A 891 -9.28 0.69 -16.60
N ALA A 892 -9.83 -0.42 -17.10
CA ALA A 892 -10.12 -1.61 -16.33
C ALA A 892 -9.55 -2.86 -16.98
N THR A 893 -9.04 -3.78 -16.15
CA THR A 893 -8.70 -5.15 -16.58
C THR A 893 -9.59 -6.14 -15.86
N VAL A 894 -10.31 -6.96 -16.63
CA VAL A 894 -11.24 -7.98 -16.14
C VAL A 894 -10.66 -9.35 -16.45
N LEU A 895 -10.52 -10.20 -15.43
CA LEU A 895 -10.04 -11.57 -15.56
C LEU A 895 -11.11 -12.56 -15.12
N TRP A 896 -11.38 -13.59 -15.93
CA TRP A 896 -12.25 -14.70 -15.56
C TRP A 896 -11.77 -16.00 -16.22
N ASP A 897 -12.06 -17.12 -15.55
CA ASP A 897 -11.70 -18.44 -16.04
C ASP A 897 -12.88 -19.04 -16.85
N LYS A 898 -12.57 -19.93 -17.80
CA LYS A 898 -13.57 -20.63 -18.64
C LYS A 898 -14.56 -21.51 -17.83
N GLN A 899 -14.22 -21.94 -16.62
CA GLN A 899 -14.94 -22.98 -15.83
C GLN A 899 -15.72 -22.48 -14.59
#